data_AF-A0A969YT36-F1
#
_entry.id   AF-A0A969YT36-F1
#
_cell.length_a   1.000
_cell.length_b   1.000
_cell.length_c   1.000
_cell.angle_alpha   90.00
_cell.angle_beta   90.00
_cell.angle_gamma   90.00
#
_symmetry.space_group_name_H-M   'P 1'
#
loop_
_entity.id
_entity.type
_entity.pdbx_description
1 polymer ?
#
loop_
_entity_poly.entity_id
_entity_poly.type
_entity_poly.pdbx_seq_one_letter_code
_entity_poly.pdbx_strand_id
1 'polypeptide(L)'
;MGNNENYIKNLKTLKASFPDIWQKVKTTEATLDKSLVQAVVSKSGLANLLINDEYLYNQENPLDEAFAFIDQFKNIDSHSDILFYGCGLGYQIKAFRERYPDKPFNIYEPVPEIFYQFLHHADLGQYPPDSLKSIYIESHPDDPDMFCFSLVKKIRSSILIIDHPFYKKAFPDKHQAFFSHFEKHLRERRMSLATCSTFQKRWTINSMKNLAEVLSSPNILLEKKGFFKNKPALLVASGPSLEEEIENVRKIRTNGSAYIFAVGTAVNALVKRGIYPHAACTYDPSEENRIVCKEVLARDIQSIPLIFGSTVGYETLETYPGSKMHMLINQDTPASYFLKPLKGRELEYVNDAASIAVIALQLLFKLGFNPIILVGQNLAYLHGKNYTAGCTYPSYETVLADSNDAIPVKGVDGKEVLSNSSFISMRLQLENYLSSSQEIKVINTTKGGAEIKGTKFQPLAKVMKEYLRKPVVEEDWAKMNKHCYDPEHLLAQNLNMENAKEKISALLDRCMHDLTKIGEVATSDDLISIERSYEQFNLSMENLRSNLFFSIFVTPMSRVELEFLLLSIPEISGERDPAKKAQMMEKEFRPYLKTCEQDINTILPLFQELNNSIRQYYQNYQLQKKAASIKLLLLDADGILTDGSVYYSASGEELKRFNVKDRVGILRLQELGIKTVLIIPEGEEVLKNAAKKLGVNDTVCGNRNIERIISDIKKNFLLDDTAIACLFNDLCHPELFRTTGLSIAMKNASEGFRQDVDYILTTCCGEGVILEIAEIIAKSKSQY
;
A
#
# COMPACT_ATOMS: atom_id res chain seq x y z
N MET A 1 47.28 0.69 -42.05
CA MET A 1 46.27 1.67 -42.54
C MET A 1 44.82 1.20 -42.26
N GLY A 2 44.51 -0.10 -42.14
CA GLY A 2 43.13 -0.59 -41.90
C GLY A 2 42.50 -0.34 -40.52
N ASN A 3 43.27 -0.27 -39.41
CA ASN A 3 42.67 -0.20 -38.06
C ASN A 3 41.94 1.11 -37.75
N ASN A 4 42.24 2.21 -38.44
CA ASN A 4 41.55 3.50 -38.23
C ASN A 4 40.23 3.59 -39.03
N GLU A 5 40.14 2.86 -40.14
CA GLU A 5 38.92 2.79 -40.96
C GLU A 5 37.81 2.02 -40.24
N ASN A 6 38.14 0.88 -39.62
CA ASN A 6 37.19 0.10 -38.80
C ASN A 6 36.64 0.91 -37.63
N TYR A 7 37.50 1.67 -36.94
CA TYR A 7 37.08 2.53 -35.83
C TYR A 7 36.07 3.59 -36.27
N ILE A 8 36.36 4.31 -37.36
CA ILE A 8 35.45 5.32 -37.91
C ILE A 8 34.13 4.67 -38.36
N LYS A 9 34.17 3.50 -38.99
CA LYS A 9 32.98 2.74 -39.40
C LYS A 9 32.13 2.37 -38.19
N ASN A 10 32.72 1.78 -37.16
CA ASN A 10 32.02 1.36 -35.96
C ASN A 10 31.45 2.56 -35.17
N LEU A 11 32.15 3.69 -35.12
CA LEU A 11 31.59 4.92 -34.53
C LEU A 11 30.36 5.44 -35.28
N LYS A 12 30.31 5.31 -36.61
CA LYS A 12 29.11 5.65 -37.38
C LYS A 12 27.95 4.70 -37.04
N THR A 13 28.22 3.40 -36.93
CA THR A 13 27.23 2.40 -36.49
C THR A 13 26.70 2.70 -35.09
N LEU A 14 27.59 2.97 -34.12
CA LEU A 14 27.18 3.36 -32.77
C LEU A 14 26.34 4.64 -32.80
N LYS A 15 26.73 5.67 -33.55
CA LYS A 15 25.95 6.92 -33.61
C LYS A 15 24.55 6.70 -34.17
N ALA A 16 24.38 5.78 -35.12
CA ALA A 16 23.11 5.47 -35.76
C ALA A 16 22.21 4.56 -34.90
N SER A 17 22.78 3.54 -34.25
CA SER A 17 22.04 2.47 -33.59
C SER A 17 22.11 2.49 -32.05
N PHE A 18 23.15 3.08 -31.47
CA PHE A 18 23.42 3.15 -30.03
C PHE A 18 23.97 4.53 -29.62
N PRO A 19 23.21 5.62 -29.81
CA PRO A 19 23.72 6.99 -29.66
C PRO A 19 24.28 7.30 -28.26
N ASP A 20 23.67 6.74 -27.21
CA ASP A 20 24.14 6.90 -25.83
C ASP A 20 25.53 6.29 -25.64
N ILE A 21 25.77 5.12 -26.25
CA ILE A 21 27.05 4.43 -26.20
C ILE A 21 28.09 5.17 -27.03
N TRP A 22 27.72 5.71 -28.18
CA TRP A 22 28.60 6.58 -28.97
C TRP A 22 29.07 7.79 -28.13
N GLN A 23 28.16 8.43 -27.41
CA GLN A 23 28.50 9.56 -26.54
C GLN A 23 29.38 9.12 -25.37
N LYS A 24 29.09 7.96 -24.75
CA LYS A 24 29.91 7.37 -23.69
C LYS A 24 31.33 7.05 -24.15
N VAL A 25 31.50 6.46 -25.33
CA VAL A 25 32.82 6.24 -25.95
C VAL A 25 33.53 7.56 -26.20
N LYS A 26 32.85 8.57 -26.75
CA LYS A 26 33.47 9.88 -27.03
C LYS A 26 33.95 10.62 -25.78
N THR A 27 33.24 10.47 -24.67
CA THR A 27 33.58 11.11 -23.39
C THR A 27 34.68 10.36 -22.65
N THR A 28 34.69 9.02 -22.72
CA THR A 28 35.69 8.18 -22.04
C THR A 28 37.00 8.03 -22.81
N GLU A 29 37.01 8.19 -24.14
CA GLU A 29 38.18 7.98 -25.01
C GLU A 29 39.42 8.81 -24.58
N ALA A 30 39.20 10.02 -24.05
CA ALA A 30 40.28 10.89 -23.59
C ALA A 30 40.91 10.46 -22.26
N THR A 31 40.22 9.63 -21.47
CA THR A 31 40.64 9.21 -20.13
C THR A 31 41.06 7.74 -20.06
N LEU A 32 41.06 7.01 -21.19
CA LEU A 32 41.46 5.61 -21.27
C LEU A 32 42.96 5.43 -20.97
N ASP A 33 43.30 4.42 -20.18
CA ASP A 33 44.67 3.97 -20.07
C ASP A 33 45.01 3.04 -21.24
N LYS A 34 45.44 3.64 -22.35
CA LYS A 34 45.78 2.88 -23.57
C LYS A 34 46.99 1.94 -23.39
N SER A 35 47.71 2.00 -22.26
CA SER A 35 48.79 1.07 -21.95
C SER A 35 48.30 -0.23 -21.31
N LEU A 36 47.09 -0.24 -20.75
CA LEU A 36 46.48 -1.41 -20.09
C LEU A 36 46.26 -2.59 -21.05
N VAL A 37 45.98 -2.30 -22.32
CA VAL A 37 45.62 -3.31 -23.34
C VAL A 37 46.42 -3.07 -24.61
N GLN A 38 47.30 -4.01 -24.95
CA GLN A 38 48.10 -3.96 -26.17
C GLN A 38 47.51 -4.87 -27.25
N ALA A 39 47.27 -4.32 -28.44
CA ALA A 39 46.90 -5.14 -29.61
C ALA A 39 48.14 -5.86 -30.16
N VAL A 40 48.02 -7.18 -30.35
CA VAL A 40 49.05 -8.08 -30.89
C VAL A 40 48.43 -8.96 -31.98
N VAL A 41 49.25 -9.74 -32.68
CA VAL A 41 48.80 -10.64 -33.75
C VAL A 41 49.10 -12.08 -33.34
N SER A 42 48.10 -12.94 -33.44
CA SER A 42 48.23 -14.39 -33.22
C SER A 42 49.00 -15.08 -34.34
N LYS A 43 49.39 -16.34 -34.15
CA LYS A 43 50.09 -17.14 -35.16
C LYS A 43 49.26 -17.39 -36.42
N SER A 44 47.93 -17.42 -36.30
CA SER A 44 47.01 -17.49 -37.46
C SER A 44 46.87 -16.16 -38.22
N GLY A 45 47.49 -15.08 -37.75
CA GLY A 45 47.40 -13.75 -38.36
C GLY A 45 46.18 -12.93 -37.89
N LEU A 46 45.34 -13.47 -37.00
CA LEU A 46 44.20 -12.76 -36.41
C LEU A 46 44.66 -11.85 -35.27
N ALA A 47 43.95 -10.73 -35.06
CA ALA A 47 44.21 -9.83 -33.95
C ALA A 47 44.00 -10.53 -32.59
N ASN A 48 44.75 -10.12 -31.59
CA ASN A 48 44.65 -10.59 -30.23
C ASN A 48 45.02 -9.43 -29.28
N LEU A 49 44.76 -9.58 -27.98
CA LEU A 49 45.07 -8.58 -26.96
C LEU A 49 46.03 -9.19 -25.94
N LEU A 50 47.02 -8.40 -25.52
CA LEU A 50 47.93 -8.69 -24.42
C LEU A 50 47.60 -7.76 -23.26
N ILE A 51 47.31 -8.33 -22.10
CA ILE A 51 46.92 -7.63 -20.88
C ILE A 51 47.67 -8.28 -19.72
N ASN A 52 48.50 -7.53 -19.00
CA ASN A 52 49.34 -8.03 -17.91
C ASN A 52 50.14 -9.31 -18.28
N ASP A 53 50.83 -9.27 -19.42
CA ASP A 53 51.61 -10.39 -19.98
C ASP A 53 50.80 -11.66 -20.34
N GLU A 54 49.47 -11.59 -20.32
CA GLU A 54 48.59 -12.68 -20.73
C GLU A 54 47.79 -12.33 -21.99
N TYR A 55 47.64 -13.30 -22.88
CA TYR A 55 46.84 -13.13 -24.09
C TYR A 55 45.37 -13.38 -23.80
N LEU A 56 44.50 -12.51 -24.31
CA LEU A 56 43.05 -12.62 -24.14
C LEU A 56 42.46 -13.83 -24.89
N TYR A 57 43.07 -14.17 -26.04
CA TYR A 57 42.76 -15.37 -26.82
C TYR A 57 43.97 -16.27 -27.00
N ASN A 58 43.73 -17.53 -27.35
CA ASN A 58 44.72 -18.52 -27.77
C ASN A 58 45.56 -17.98 -28.94
N GLN A 59 46.88 -18.15 -28.82
CA GLN A 59 47.87 -17.70 -29.79
C GLN A 59 47.88 -18.50 -31.10
N GLU A 60 47.41 -19.75 -31.11
CA GLU A 60 47.36 -20.56 -32.34
C GLU A 60 46.25 -20.07 -33.27
N ASN A 61 45.01 -20.00 -32.78
CA ASN A 61 43.88 -19.47 -33.53
C ASN A 61 42.73 -18.98 -32.60
N PRO A 62 42.55 -17.65 -32.46
CA PRO A 62 41.47 -17.08 -31.66
C PRO A 62 40.04 -17.49 -32.07
N LEU A 63 39.79 -17.76 -33.37
CA LEU A 63 38.46 -18.15 -33.83
C LEU A 63 38.10 -19.58 -33.44
N ASP A 64 39.05 -20.52 -33.54
CA ASP A 64 38.81 -21.92 -33.18
C ASP A 64 38.49 -22.04 -31.68
N GLU A 65 39.21 -21.29 -30.84
CA GLU A 65 38.92 -21.19 -29.41
C GLU A 65 37.50 -20.64 -29.17
N ALA A 66 37.10 -19.58 -29.89
CA ALA A 66 35.79 -18.99 -29.75
C ALA A 66 34.65 -19.95 -30.13
N PHE A 67 34.80 -20.73 -31.22
CA PHE A 67 33.83 -21.78 -31.57
C PHE A 67 33.79 -22.88 -30.51
N ALA A 68 34.94 -23.36 -30.06
CA ALA A 68 35.02 -24.38 -29.01
C ALA A 68 34.41 -23.88 -27.69
N PHE A 69 34.52 -22.59 -27.38
CA PHE A 69 33.90 -21.98 -26.21
C PHE A 69 32.37 -21.90 -26.33
N ILE A 70 31.84 -21.42 -27.46
CA ILE A 70 30.39 -21.36 -27.68
C ILE A 70 29.75 -22.76 -27.67
N ASP A 71 30.44 -23.77 -28.21
CA ASP A 71 29.96 -25.16 -28.25
C ASP A 71 29.81 -25.82 -26.87
N GLN A 72 30.37 -25.22 -25.81
CA GLN A 72 30.18 -25.71 -24.43
C GLN A 72 28.78 -25.40 -23.89
N PHE A 73 28.12 -24.36 -24.42
CA PHE A 73 26.81 -23.94 -23.97
C PHE A 73 25.71 -24.77 -24.65
N LYS A 74 24.95 -25.51 -23.84
CA LYS A 74 23.82 -26.32 -24.32
C LYS A 74 22.51 -25.57 -24.14
N ASN A 75 21.53 -25.89 -24.99
CA ASN A 75 20.17 -25.34 -24.91
C ASN A 75 20.10 -23.81 -24.97
N ILE A 76 21.02 -23.15 -25.68
CA ILE A 76 21.01 -21.69 -25.91
C ILE A 76 19.62 -21.22 -26.38
N ASP A 77 18.97 -21.99 -27.25
CA ASP A 77 17.66 -21.64 -27.79
C ASP A 77 16.52 -21.60 -26.76
N SER A 78 16.72 -22.23 -25.60
CA SER A 78 15.73 -22.24 -24.51
C SER A 78 15.74 -20.97 -23.66
N HIS A 79 16.77 -20.13 -23.78
CA HIS A 79 16.89 -18.89 -23.02
C HIS A 79 16.17 -17.72 -23.72
N SER A 80 15.45 -16.90 -22.94
CA SER A 80 14.76 -15.71 -23.47
C SER A 80 15.76 -14.59 -23.77
N ASP A 81 16.80 -14.48 -22.95
CA ASP A 81 17.76 -13.39 -23.00
C ASP A 81 19.19 -13.94 -23.01
N ILE A 82 20.04 -13.40 -23.89
CA ILE A 82 21.46 -13.73 -23.97
C ILE A 82 22.26 -12.47 -23.65
N LEU A 83 23.25 -12.60 -22.76
CA LEU A 83 24.19 -11.53 -22.40
C LEU A 83 25.62 -12.04 -22.52
N PHE A 84 26.46 -11.32 -23.26
CA PHE A 84 27.91 -11.50 -23.23
C PHE A 84 28.51 -10.61 -22.14
N TYR A 85 29.18 -11.22 -21.16
CA TYR A 85 30.03 -10.49 -20.22
C TYR A 85 31.46 -10.45 -20.79
N GLY A 86 31.85 -9.30 -21.31
CA GLY A 86 33.06 -9.08 -22.08
C GLY A 86 32.89 -9.34 -23.57
N CYS A 87 33.10 -8.32 -24.41
CA CYS A 87 33.07 -8.47 -25.85
C CYS A 87 34.42 -8.91 -26.43
N GLY A 88 35.54 -8.64 -25.74
CA GLY A 88 36.88 -8.90 -26.27
C GLY A 88 37.05 -8.27 -27.65
N LEU A 89 37.58 -9.01 -28.62
CA LEU A 89 37.59 -8.64 -30.05
C LEU A 89 36.38 -9.21 -30.84
N GLY A 90 35.40 -9.80 -30.16
CA GLY A 90 34.14 -10.25 -30.77
C GLY A 90 34.16 -11.65 -31.38
N TYR A 91 35.23 -12.43 -31.23
CA TYR A 91 35.32 -13.77 -31.83
C TYR A 91 34.23 -14.72 -31.32
N GLN A 92 33.95 -14.72 -30.02
CA GLN A 92 32.88 -15.48 -29.39
C GLN A 92 31.49 -15.03 -29.83
N ILE A 93 31.30 -13.72 -30.08
CA ILE A 93 30.04 -13.18 -30.59
C ILE A 93 29.84 -13.62 -32.04
N LYS A 94 30.90 -13.59 -32.85
CA LYS A 94 30.87 -14.10 -34.22
C LYS A 94 30.52 -15.59 -34.25
N ALA A 95 31.21 -16.42 -33.45
CA ALA A 95 30.93 -17.84 -33.36
C ALA A 95 29.47 -18.12 -32.93
N PHE A 96 28.97 -17.37 -31.94
CA PHE A 96 27.57 -17.46 -31.51
C PHE A 96 26.59 -17.13 -32.62
N ARG A 97 26.83 -16.07 -33.39
CA ARG A 97 25.95 -15.66 -34.50
C ARG A 97 25.91 -16.66 -35.64
N GLU A 98 27.03 -17.31 -35.92
CA GLU A 98 27.08 -18.37 -36.94
C GLU A 98 26.31 -19.62 -36.50
N ARG A 99 26.31 -19.95 -35.19
CA ARG A 99 25.54 -21.08 -34.65
C ARG A 99 24.06 -20.75 -34.39
N TYR A 100 23.76 -19.50 -34.03
CA TYR A 100 22.43 -19.03 -33.61
C TYR A 100 22.05 -17.71 -34.31
N PRO A 101 21.82 -17.73 -35.63
CA PRO A 101 21.64 -16.52 -36.45
C PRO A 101 20.39 -15.71 -36.09
N ASP A 102 19.36 -16.35 -35.55
CA ASP A 102 18.09 -15.70 -35.20
C ASP A 102 18.01 -15.31 -33.72
N LYS A 103 19.05 -15.62 -32.92
CA LYS A 103 19.04 -15.32 -31.49
C LYS A 103 19.57 -13.92 -31.22
N PRO A 104 18.75 -13.04 -30.61
CA PRO A 104 19.20 -11.74 -30.20
C PRO A 104 20.04 -11.83 -28.92
N PHE A 105 20.96 -10.88 -28.75
CA PHE A 105 21.90 -10.85 -27.63
C PHE A 105 22.21 -9.42 -27.19
N ASN A 106 22.78 -9.31 -26.00
CA ASN A 106 23.24 -8.06 -25.41
C ASN A 106 24.74 -8.17 -25.07
N ILE A 107 25.42 -7.04 -24.99
CA ILE A 107 26.84 -6.96 -24.63
C ILE A 107 27.00 -6.10 -23.38
N TYR A 108 27.73 -6.61 -22.40
CA TYR A 108 28.27 -5.84 -21.29
C TYR A 108 29.79 -5.88 -21.33
N GLU A 109 30.45 -4.76 -21.59
CA GLU A 109 31.90 -4.65 -21.61
C GLU A 109 32.41 -3.93 -20.35
N PRO A 110 33.00 -4.66 -19.38
CA PRO A 110 33.45 -4.08 -18.12
C PRO A 110 34.72 -3.22 -18.24
N VAL A 111 35.47 -3.35 -19.34
CA VAL A 111 36.77 -2.68 -19.54
C VAL A 111 36.72 -1.80 -20.80
N PRO A 112 36.57 -0.46 -20.63
CA PRO A 112 36.54 0.49 -21.75
C PRO A 112 37.71 0.39 -22.73
N GLU A 113 38.90 0.08 -22.22
CA GLU A 113 40.10 -0.10 -23.03
C GLU A 113 39.98 -1.30 -23.98
N ILE A 114 39.31 -2.38 -23.55
CA ILE A 114 39.04 -3.53 -24.41
C ILE A 114 37.96 -3.16 -25.43
N PHE A 115 36.91 -2.44 -25.04
CA PHE A 115 35.91 -1.95 -25.99
C PHE A 115 36.53 -1.04 -27.06
N TYR A 116 37.49 -0.20 -26.67
CA TYR A 116 38.24 0.63 -27.60
C TYR A 116 38.98 -0.23 -28.64
N GLN A 117 39.66 -1.29 -28.19
CA GLN A 117 40.32 -2.22 -29.12
C GLN A 117 39.33 -3.01 -29.98
N PHE A 118 38.17 -3.39 -29.45
CA PHE A 118 37.07 -3.99 -30.20
C PHE A 118 36.67 -3.10 -31.38
N LEU A 119 36.45 -1.81 -31.15
CA LEU A 119 36.06 -0.87 -32.20
C LEU A 119 37.12 -0.71 -33.29
N HIS A 120 38.40 -0.98 -33.00
CA HIS A 120 39.49 -0.92 -33.99
C HIS A 120 39.65 -2.19 -34.83
N HIS A 121 39.28 -3.35 -34.28
CA HIS A 121 39.63 -4.66 -34.89
C HIS A 121 38.42 -5.52 -35.26
N ALA A 122 37.25 -5.28 -34.68
CA ALA A 122 36.00 -5.95 -35.02
C ALA A 122 35.16 -5.10 -35.99
N ASP A 123 34.22 -5.72 -36.69
CA ASP A 123 33.21 -5.03 -37.49
C ASP A 123 31.87 -5.05 -36.75
N LEU A 124 31.52 -3.97 -36.06
CA LEU A 124 30.23 -3.86 -35.36
C LEU A 124 29.07 -3.84 -36.37
N GLY A 125 29.30 -3.39 -37.60
CA GLY A 125 28.28 -3.33 -38.65
C GLY A 125 27.76 -4.70 -39.09
N GLN A 126 28.43 -5.79 -38.72
CA GLN A 126 27.97 -7.15 -39.00
C GLN A 126 26.84 -7.60 -38.06
N TYR A 127 26.53 -6.83 -37.01
CA TYR A 127 25.49 -7.14 -36.03
C TYR A 127 24.33 -6.15 -36.17
N PRO A 128 23.27 -6.49 -36.94
CA PRO A 128 22.13 -5.60 -37.11
C PRO A 128 21.39 -5.38 -35.77
N PRO A 129 20.68 -4.24 -35.60
CA PRO A 129 19.93 -3.93 -34.38
C PRO A 129 18.92 -5.01 -33.97
N ASP A 130 18.34 -5.72 -34.94
CA ASP A 130 17.41 -6.84 -34.70
C ASP A 130 18.10 -8.01 -33.96
N SER A 131 19.44 -8.11 -34.05
CA SER A 131 20.25 -9.13 -33.37
C SER A 131 20.96 -8.61 -32.12
N LEU A 132 21.55 -7.41 -32.17
CA LEU A 132 22.24 -6.81 -31.03
C LEU A 132 21.28 -5.83 -30.35
N LYS A 133 20.62 -6.30 -29.29
CA LYS A 133 19.57 -5.54 -28.59
C LYS A 133 20.14 -4.36 -27.80
N SER A 134 21.29 -4.53 -27.15
CA SER A 134 21.94 -3.46 -26.38
C SER A 134 23.44 -3.69 -26.18
N ILE A 135 24.17 -2.58 -26.03
CA ILE A 135 25.56 -2.56 -25.61
C ILE A 135 25.64 -1.72 -24.34
N TYR A 136 26.42 -2.17 -23.36
CA TYR A 136 26.74 -1.42 -22.16
C TYR A 136 28.24 -1.43 -21.92
N ILE A 137 28.79 -0.29 -21.51
CA ILE A 137 30.21 -0.10 -21.19
C ILE A 137 30.29 0.51 -19.81
N GLU A 138 31.11 -0.02 -18.91
CA GLU A 138 31.36 0.59 -17.60
C GLU A 138 32.20 1.87 -17.74
N SER A 139 31.76 3.00 -17.18
CA SER A 139 32.57 4.22 -17.04
C SER A 139 32.57 4.79 -15.63
N HIS A 140 31.74 4.26 -14.74
CA HIS A 140 31.62 4.71 -13.35
C HIS A 140 31.56 3.49 -12.40
N PRO A 141 32.09 3.57 -11.17
CA PRO A 141 32.01 2.47 -10.21
C PRO A 141 30.59 1.96 -9.89
N ASP A 142 29.57 2.82 -10.03
CA ASP A 142 28.17 2.46 -9.77
C ASP A 142 27.45 1.83 -10.98
N ASP A 143 28.08 1.84 -12.15
CA ASP A 143 27.51 1.32 -13.40
C ASP A 143 27.07 -0.15 -13.32
N PRO A 144 27.84 -1.08 -12.72
CA PRO A 144 27.43 -2.48 -12.58
C PRO A 144 26.10 -2.64 -11.83
N ASP A 145 25.92 -1.95 -10.70
CA ASP A 145 24.69 -2.05 -9.90
C ASP A 145 23.47 -1.56 -10.69
N MET A 146 23.59 -0.39 -11.32
CA MET A 146 22.52 0.22 -12.13
C MET A 146 22.16 -0.63 -13.35
N PHE A 147 23.16 -1.19 -14.04
CA PHE A 147 22.92 -2.07 -15.17
C PHE A 147 22.22 -3.36 -14.74
N CYS A 148 22.74 -4.05 -13.71
CA CYS A 148 22.15 -5.28 -13.20
C CYS A 148 20.70 -5.09 -12.75
N PHE A 149 20.40 -3.98 -12.05
CA PHE A 149 19.04 -3.62 -11.68
C PHE A 149 18.10 -3.47 -12.89
N SER A 150 18.57 -2.79 -13.95
CA SER A 150 17.79 -2.60 -15.19
C SER A 150 17.61 -3.91 -15.95
N LEU A 151 18.67 -4.72 -16.07
CA LEU A 151 18.68 -5.99 -16.78
C LEU A 151 17.69 -6.97 -16.15
N VAL A 152 17.75 -7.16 -14.84
CA VAL A 152 16.91 -8.14 -14.13
C VAL A 152 15.42 -7.86 -14.30
N LYS A 153 15.02 -6.59 -14.40
CA LYS A 153 13.63 -6.20 -14.65
C LYS A 153 13.13 -6.55 -16.05
N LYS A 154 14.03 -6.69 -17.02
CA LYS A 154 13.70 -7.00 -18.41
C LYS A 154 13.71 -8.50 -18.72
N ILE A 155 14.22 -9.34 -17.81
CA ILE A 155 14.27 -10.79 -17.99
C ILE A 155 12.85 -11.33 -18.07
N ARG A 156 12.50 -11.93 -19.22
CA ARG A 156 11.17 -12.49 -19.46
C ARG A 156 10.99 -13.85 -18.79
N SER A 157 11.91 -14.78 -19.00
CA SER A 157 11.84 -16.13 -18.39
C SER A 157 13.19 -16.62 -17.89
N SER A 158 14.23 -16.56 -18.72
CA SER A 158 15.57 -16.98 -18.33
C SER A 158 16.64 -16.26 -19.14
N ILE A 159 17.76 -16.02 -18.48
CA ILE A 159 18.92 -15.37 -19.08
C ILE A 159 20.10 -16.34 -19.09
N LEU A 160 20.82 -16.38 -20.22
CA LEU A 160 22.14 -16.99 -20.31
C LEU A 160 23.19 -15.89 -20.32
N ILE A 161 24.09 -15.94 -19.34
CA ILE A 161 25.30 -15.10 -19.34
C ILE A 161 26.45 -15.93 -19.91
N ILE A 162 26.94 -15.51 -21.06
CA ILE A 162 28.17 -16.02 -21.66
C ILE A 162 29.33 -15.26 -21.01
N ASP A 163 29.85 -15.83 -19.93
CA ASP A 163 30.94 -15.28 -19.11
C ASP A 163 32.31 -15.58 -19.74
N HIS A 164 32.93 -14.56 -20.34
CA HIS A 164 34.20 -14.76 -21.03
C HIS A 164 35.33 -15.08 -20.01
N PRO A 165 36.00 -16.24 -20.13
CA PRO A 165 36.84 -16.79 -19.05
C PRO A 165 38.03 -15.91 -18.69
N PHE A 166 38.57 -15.16 -19.65
CA PHE A 166 39.68 -14.23 -19.42
C PHE A 166 39.36 -13.15 -18.38
N TYR A 167 38.15 -12.58 -18.39
CA TYR A 167 37.82 -11.42 -17.57
C TYR A 167 37.81 -11.74 -16.08
N LYS A 168 37.33 -12.93 -15.71
CA LYS A 168 37.37 -13.42 -14.34
C LYS A 168 38.79 -13.48 -13.78
N LYS A 169 39.76 -13.81 -14.62
CA LYS A 169 41.17 -13.94 -14.23
C LYS A 169 41.89 -12.59 -14.23
N ALA A 170 41.72 -11.81 -15.30
CA ALA A 170 42.45 -10.55 -15.49
C ALA A 170 41.85 -9.35 -14.73
N PHE A 171 40.54 -9.37 -14.47
CA PHE A 171 39.81 -8.29 -13.80
C PHE A 171 38.86 -8.84 -12.71
N PRO A 172 39.39 -9.52 -11.68
CA PRO A 172 38.59 -10.22 -10.68
C PRO A 172 37.63 -9.29 -9.93
N ASP A 173 38.05 -8.06 -9.62
CA ASP A 173 37.22 -7.10 -8.87
C ASP A 173 35.97 -6.67 -9.67
N LYS A 174 36.13 -6.40 -10.98
CA LYS A 174 35.02 -6.04 -11.88
C LYS A 174 34.06 -7.21 -12.09
N HIS A 175 34.62 -8.41 -12.29
CA HIS A 175 33.84 -9.64 -12.41
C HIS A 175 33.03 -9.89 -11.15
N GLN A 176 33.68 -9.88 -9.98
CA GLN A 176 33.04 -10.09 -8.71
C GLN A 176 31.96 -9.04 -8.43
N ALA A 177 32.23 -7.76 -8.70
CA ALA A 177 31.25 -6.69 -8.52
C ALA A 177 29.99 -6.96 -9.37
N PHE A 178 30.14 -7.16 -10.68
CA PHE A 178 29.03 -7.42 -11.58
C PHE A 178 28.16 -8.61 -11.12
N PHE A 179 28.78 -9.78 -10.92
CA PHE A 179 28.02 -10.99 -10.56
C PHE A 179 27.38 -10.89 -9.17
N SER A 180 28.03 -10.22 -8.22
CA SER A 180 27.45 -9.97 -6.90
C SER A 180 26.20 -9.07 -6.99
N HIS A 181 26.27 -7.99 -7.77
CA HIS A 181 25.12 -7.11 -8.02
C HIS A 181 24.01 -7.83 -8.78
N PHE A 182 24.36 -8.58 -9.83
CA PHE A 182 23.41 -9.35 -10.63
C PHE A 182 22.65 -10.37 -9.77
N GLU A 183 23.35 -11.18 -8.98
CA GLU A 183 22.72 -12.15 -8.08
C GLU A 183 21.84 -11.50 -7.02
N LYS A 184 22.29 -10.37 -6.45
CA LYS A 184 21.52 -9.58 -5.48
C LYS A 184 20.19 -9.14 -6.10
N HIS A 185 20.22 -8.44 -7.23
CA HIS A 185 19.02 -7.95 -7.91
C HIS A 185 18.11 -9.09 -8.37
N LEU A 186 18.68 -10.21 -8.82
CA LEU A 186 17.92 -11.40 -9.21
C LEU A 186 17.17 -12.02 -8.01
N ARG A 187 17.82 -12.13 -6.84
CA ARG A 187 17.17 -12.59 -5.61
C ARG A 187 16.05 -11.64 -5.17
N GLU A 188 16.31 -10.35 -5.16
CA GLU A 188 15.31 -9.32 -4.81
C GLU A 188 14.10 -9.35 -5.73
N ARG A 189 14.33 -9.47 -7.05
CA ARG A 189 13.27 -9.60 -8.05
C ARG A 189 12.42 -10.85 -7.84
N ARG A 190 13.05 -12.01 -7.60
CA ARG A 190 12.33 -13.27 -7.33
C ARG A 190 11.47 -13.16 -6.08
N MET A 191 12.00 -12.61 -4.99
CA MET A 191 11.24 -12.40 -3.75
C MET A 191 10.06 -11.46 -3.99
N SER A 192 10.29 -10.32 -4.66
CA SER A 192 9.23 -9.36 -4.98
C SER A 192 8.12 -9.98 -5.83
N LEU A 193 8.47 -10.74 -6.87
CA LEU A 193 7.50 -11.45 -7.71
C LEU A 193 6.70 -12.49 -6.92
N ALA A 194 7.35 -13.26 -6.04
CA ALA A 194 6.67 -14.24 -5.20
C ALA A 194 5.66 -13.57 -4.25
N THR A 195 6.06 -12.48 -3.58
CA THR A 195 5.17 -11.70 -2.71
C THR A 195 4.01 -11.09 -3.50
N CYS A 196 4.28 -10.44 -4.63
CA CYS A 196 3.25 -9.87 -5.48
C CYS A 196 2.27 -10.93 -5.99
N SER A 197 2.77 -12.05 -6.52
CA SER A 197 1.91 -13.16 -6.99
C SER A 197 1.00 -13.71 -5.89
N THR A 198 1.50 -13.75 -4.65
CA THR A 198 0.73 -14.20 -3.48
C THR A 198 -0.34 -13.19 -3.05
N PHE A 199 -0.01 -11.90 -2.99
CA PHE A 199 -0.83 -10.90 -2.31
C PHE A 199 -1.50 -9.86 -3.23
N GLN A 200 -1.19 -9.81 -4.53
CA GLN A 200 -1.69 -8.78 -5.46
C GLN A 200 -3.21 -8.60 -5.42
N LYS A 201 -3.95 -9.71 -5.38
CA LYS A 201 -5.41 -9.70 -5.28
C LYS A 201 -5.88 -9.26 -3.89
N ARG A 202 -5.23 -9.79 -2.87
CA ARG A 202 -5.60 -9.60 -1.47
C ARG A 202 -5.40 -8.16 -1.01
N TRP A 203 -4.36 -7.46 -1.46
CA TRP A 203 -4.18 -6.04 -1.10
C TRP A 203 -5.36 -5.16 -1.55
N THR A 204 -5.88 -5.36 -2.76
CA THR A 204 -7.06 -4.64 -3.26
C THR A 204 -8.30 -4.99 -2.44
N ILE A 205 -8.53 -6.29 -2.19
CA ILE A 205 -9.67 -6.76 -1.39
C ILE A 205 -9.62 -6.20 0.04
N ASN A 206 -8.45 -6.24 0.68
CA ASN A 206 -8.24 -5.71 2.01
C ASN A 206 -8.53 -4.21 2.05
N SER A 207 -7.99 -3.43 1.10
CA SER A 207 -8.26 -2.00 1.01
C SER A 207 -9.76 -1.69 0.90
N MET A 208 -10.48 -2.42 0.03
CA MET A 208 -11.93 -2.26 -0.11
C MET A 208 -12.66 -2.57 1.21
N LYS A 209 -12.36 -3.71 1.83
CA LYS A 209 -12.99 -4.11 3.10
C LYS A 209 -12.65 -3.18 4.27
N ASN A 210 -11.43 -2.65 4.28
CA ASN A 210 -10.93 -1.78 5.33
C ASN A 210 -11.42 -0.34 5.18
N LEU A 211 -11.95 0.09 4.03
CA LEU A 211 -12.27 1.51 3.81
C LEU A 211 -13.26 2.05 4.85
N ALA A 212 -14.26 1.26 5.27
CA ALA A 212 -15.19 1.67 6.32
C ALA A 212 -14.49 1.93 7.67
N GLU A 213 -13.52 1.10 8.03
CA GLU A 213 -12.70 1.30 9.24
C GLU A 213 -11.73 2.49 9.05
N VAL A 214 -11.16 2.68 7.86
CA VAL A 214 -10.32 3.84 7.54
C VAL A 214 -11.10 5.15 7.66
N LEU A 215 -12.36 5.18 7.22
CA LEU A 215 -13.22 6.36 7.36
C LEU A 215 -13.65 6.64 8.80
N SER A 216 -13.67 5.63 9.67
CA SER A 216 -14.13 5.75 11.06
C SER A 216 -13.01 5.81 12.11
N SER A 217 -11.77 5.56 11.70
CA SER A 217 -10.57 5.70 12.52
C SER A 217 -9.78 6.98 12.15
N PRO A 218 -9.06 7.61 13.08
CA PRO A 218 -8.22 8.76 12.77
C PRO A 218 -7.01 8.36 11.94
N ASN A 219 -6.62 9.22 10.99
CA ASN A 219 -5.36 9.12 10.28
C ASN A 219 -4.25 9.70 11.15
N ILE A 220 -3.35 8.86 11.66
CA ILE A 220 -2.32 9.30 12.62
C ILE A 220 -1.34 10.33 12.03
N LEU A 221 -1.03 10.24 10.74
CA LEU A 221 -0.11 11.15 10.06
C LEU A 221 -0.76 12.51 9.77
N LEU A 222 -2.07 12.57 9.61
CA LEU A 222 -2.79 13.85 9.56
C LEU A 222 -2.89 14.47 10.95
N GLU A 223 -3.35 13.69 11.94
CA GLU A 223 -3.76 14.19 13.25
C GLU A 223 -2.60 14.48 14.21
N LYS A 224 -1.45 13.81 14.06
CA LYS A 224 -0.31 13.94 14.98
C LYS A 224 1.00 14.34 14.30
N LYS A 225 0.93 14.92 13.10
CA LYS A 225 2.12 15.46 12.42
C LYS A 225 2.84 16.47 13.32
N GLY A 226 4.11 16.24 13.61
CA GLY A 226 4.95 17.11 14.45
C GLY A 226 4.65 17.09 15.95
N PHE A 227 3.59 16.43 16.41
CA PHE A 227 3.24 16.33 17.84
C PHE A 227 4.34 15.63 18.66
N PHE A 228 5.08 14.71 18.03
CA PHE A 228 6.13 13.93 18.66
C PHE A 228 7.54 14.49 18.42
N LYS A 229 7.66 15.71 17.90
CA LYS A 229 8.94 16.33 17.57
C LYS A 229 9.88 16.29 18.78
N ASN A 230 11.06 15.70 18.60
CA ASN A 230 12.11 15.55 19.62
C ASN A 230 11.72 14.71 20.86
N LYS A 231 10.65 13.92 20.77
CA LYS A 231 10.30 12.94 21.82
C LYS A 231 10.96 11.59 21.47
N PRO A 232 11.50 10.84 22.45
CA PRO A 232 12.01 9.51 22.21
C PRO A 232 10.88 8.47 22.00
N ALA A 233 11.11 7.53 21.10
CA ALA A 233 10.25 6.35 20.91
C ALA A 233 11.06 5.06 20.86
N LEU A 234 10.51 4.01 21.48
CA LEU A 234 10.94 2.63 21.33
C LEU A 234 10.14 1.98 20.21
N LEU A 235 10.86 1.39 19.27
CA LEU A 235 10.33 0.45 18.30
C LEU A 235 10.66 -0.96 18.78
N VAL A 236 9.66 -1.66 19.33
CA VAL A 236 9.85 -2.96 20.00
C VAL A 236 9.42 -4.09 19.07
N ALA A 237 10.38 -4.93 18.67
CA ALA A 237 10.17 -6.10 17.83
C ALA A 237 10.31 -7.41 18.64
N SER A 238 9.87 -8.53 18.04
CA SER A 238 9.75 -9.83 18.72
C SER A 238 11.01 -10.69 18.70
N GLY A 239 12.16 -10.14 18.32
CA GLY A 239 13.43 -10.88 18.32
C GLY A 239 13.82 -11.36 19.73
N PRO A 240 14.60 -12.44 19.84
CA PRO A 240 14.88 -13.15 21.09
C PRO A 240 15.57 -12.31 22.17
N SER A 241 16.29 -11.25 21.80
CA SER A 241 16.95 -10.36 22.77
C SER A 241 15.96 -9.50 23.58
N LEU A 242 14.70 -9.42 23.15
CA LEU A 242 13.66 -8.69 23.89
C LEU A 242 13.49 -9.26 25.31
N GLU A 243 13.65 -10.58 25.50
CA GLU A 243 13.53 -11.22 26.81
C GLU A 243 14.44 -10.59 27.86
N GLU A 244 15.69 -10.29 27.50
CA GLU A 244 16.68 -9.69 28.39
C GLU A 244 16.38 -8.22 28.70
N GLU A 245 15.56 -7.56 27.88
CA GLU A 245 15.26 -6.13 27.98
C GLU A 245 13.87 -5.83 28.57
N ILE A 246 13.06 -6.85 28.86
CA ILE A 246 11.70 -6.72 29.42
C ILE A 246 11.65 -5.78 30.63
N GLU A 247 12.56 -5.93 31.59
CA GLU A 247 12.56 -5.12 32.80
C GLU A 247 12.92 -3.64 32.52
N ASN A 248 13.79 -3.39 31.55
CA ASN A 248 14.11 -2.04 31.10
C ASN A 248 12.92 -1.42 30.36
N VAL A 249 12.24 -2.17 29.49
CA VAL A 249 11.03 -1.73 28.80
C VAL A 249 9.91 -1.41 29.81
N ARG A 250 9.74 -2.24 30.85
CA ARG A 250 8.80 -1.99 31.95
C ARG A 250 9.08 -0.67 32.65
N LYS A 251 10.33 -0.43 33.05
CA LYS A 251 10.75 0.83 33.69
C LYS A 251 10.49 2.05 32.79
N ILE A 252 10.79 1.94 31.50
CA ILE A 252 10.55 3.02 30.53
C ILE A 252 9.05 3.32 30.44
N ARG A 253 8.21 2.27 30.38
CA ARG A 253 6.75 2.39 30.32
C ARG A 253 6.16 3.03 31.57
N THR A 254 6.57 2.57 32.76
CA THR A 254 6.11 3.09 34.05
C THR A 254 6.53 4.55 34.26
N ASN A 255 7.76 4.90 33.88
CA ASN A 255 8.28 6.26 34.03
C ASN A 255 7.79 7.22 32.94
N GLY A 256 7.08 6.75 31.92
CA GLY A 256 6.66 7.57 30.77
C GLY A 256 7.82 8.24 30.03
N SER A 257 9.02 7.65 30.10
CA SER A 257 10.26 8.28 29.62
C SER A 257 10.49 8.19 28.11
N ALA A 258 9.68 7.37 27.43
CA ALA A 258 9.59 7.30 25.96
C ALA A 258 8.25 6.66 25.56
N TYR A 259 7.80 6.96 24.33
CA TYR A 259 6.70 6.24 23.71
C TYR A 259 7.15 4.82 23.32
N ILE A 260 6.23 3.87 23.24
CA ILE A 260 6.53 2.45 23.01
C ILE A 260 5.56 1.94 21.96
N PHE A 261 6.09 1.62 20.79
CA PHE A 261 5.37 1.07 19.66
C PHE A 261 5.81 -0.38 19.47
N ALA A 262 4.90 -1.32 19.71
CA ALA A 262 5.16 -2.74 19.49
C ALA A 262 4.83 -3.09 18.04
N VAL A 263 5.77 -3.70 17.31
CA VAL A 263 5.55 -4.10 15.91
C VAL A 263 5.32 -5.60 15.79
N GLY A 264 4.31 -5.98 15.00
CA GLY A 264 3.93 -7.37 14.83
C GLY A 264 3.72 -8.08 16.16
N THR A 265 4.18 -9.33 16.24
CA THR A 265 3.96 -10.21 17.41
C THR A 265 4.61 -9.74 18.72
N ALA A 266 5.40 -8.65 18.73
CA ALA A 266 6.01 -8.11 19.93
C ALA A 266 4.98 -7.71 21.00
N VAL A 267 3.77 -7.27 20.59
CA VAL A 267 2.70 -6.91 21.52
C VAL A 267 2.31 -8.11 22.40
N ASN A 268 2.30 -9.33 21.85
CA ASN A 268 1.99 -10.54 22.62
C ASN A 268 3.03 -10.79 23.73
N ALA A 269 4.32 -10.63 23.43
CA ALA A 269 5.38 -10.81 24.44
C ALA A 269 5.29 -9.80 25.58
N LEU A 270 4.98 -8.54 25.26
CA LEU A 270 4.82 -7.47 26.25
C LEU A 270 3.59 -7.72 27.12
N VAL A 271 2.43 -8.00 26.53
CA VAL A 271 1.16 -8.25 27.24
C VAL A 271 1.28 -9.45 28.18
N LYS A 272 1.93 -10.53 27.75
CA LYS A 272 2.19 -11.71 28.63
C LYS A 272 2.91 -11.36 29.92
N ARG A 273 3.77 -10.33 29.88
CA ARG A 273 4.60 -9.86 30.99
C ARG A 273 4.01 -8.65 31.71
N GLY A 274 2.74 -8.33 31.45
CA GLY A 274 2.01 -7.22 32.06
C GLY A 274 2.48 -5.84 31.59
N ILE A 275 3.10 -5.74 30.41
CA ILE A 275 3.56 -4.48 29.83
C ILE A 275 2.64 -4.10 28.68
N TYR A 276 1.92 -2.99 28.80
CA TYR A 276 1.01 -2.51 27.75
C TYR A 276 1.69 -1.38 26.97
N PRO A 277 2.10 -1.61 25.70
CA PRO A 277 2.72 -0.57 24.90
C PRO A 277 1.77 0.61 24.68
N HIS A 278 2.31 1.76 24.28
CA HIS A 278 1.48 2.91 23.96
C HIS A 278 0.66 2.65 22.70
N ALA A 279 1.20 1.94 21.71
CA ALA A 279 0.44 1.42 20.58
C ALA A 279 1.04 0.11 20.05
N ALA A 280 0.22 -0.69 19.38
CA ALA A 280 0.65 -1.79 18.53
C ALA A 280 0.57 -1.38 17.06
N CYS A 281 1.50 -1.84 16.22
CA CYS A 281 1.53 -1.56 14.80
C CYS A 281 1.39 -2.84 13.97
N THR A 282 0.53 -2.82 12.96
CA THR A 282 0.27 -3.96 12.07
C THR A 282 0.12 -3.54 10.60
N TYR A 283 0.41 -4.45 9.68
CA TYR A 283 0.36 -4.20 8.24
C TYR A 283 0.15 -5.45 7.39
N ASP A 284 0.56 -6.63 7.86
CA ASP A 284 0.58 -7.84 7.04
C ASP A 284 -0.80 -8.12 6.41
N PRO A 285 -0.86 -8.36 5.08
CA PRO A 285 -2.12 -8.51 4.39
C PRO A 285 -2.81 -9.85 4.68
N SER A 286 -2.11 -10.86 5.19
CA SER A 286 -2.61 -12.22 5.38
C SER A 286 -3.70 -12.32 6.45
N GLU A 287 -4.53 -13.35 6.35
CA GLU A 287 -5.54 -13.67 7.38
C GLU A 287 -4.88 -14.08 8.70
N GLU A 288 -3.75 -14.78 8.61
CA GLU A 288 -2.97 -15.26 9.76
C GLU A 288 -2.46 -14.10 10.65
N ASN A 289 -2.41 -12.88 10.12
CA ASN A 289 -1.99 -11.69 10.84
C ASN A 289 -2.79 -11.44 12.13
N ARG A 290 -4.01 -11.99 12.28
CA ARG A 290 -4.75 -12.02 13.56
C ARG A 290 -3.90 -12.49 14.74
N ILE A 291 -2.90 -13.36 14.50
CA ILE A 291 -1.96 -13.84 15.52
C ILE A 291 -1.21 -12.71 16.24
N VAL A 292 -0.96 -11.58 15.56
CA VAL A 292 -0.24 -10.43 16.10
C VAL A 292 -0.88 -9.93 17.38
N CYS A 293 -2.22 -9.95 17.46
CA CYS A 293 -2.98 -9.42 18.59
C CYS A 293 -3.54 -10.53 19.50
N LYS A 294 -3.07 -11.78 19.40
CA LYS A 294 -3.63 -12.94 20.12
C LYS A 294 -3.81 -12.71 21.62
N GLU A 295 -2.80 -12.17 22.31
CA GLU A 295 -2.89 -11.95 23.77
C GLU A 295 -3.78 -10.76 24.14
N VAL A 296 -3.87 -9.76 23.26
CA VAL A 296 -4.79 -8.62 23.40
C VAL A 296 -6.23 -9.13 23.30
N LEU A 297 -6.52 -9.97 22.31
CA LEU A 297 -7.81 -10.60 22.09
C LEU A 297 -8.20 -11.53 23.24
N ALA A 298 -7.30 -12.43 23.63
CA ALA A 298 -7.58 -13.43 24.67
C ALA A 298 -7.88 -12.81 26.05
N ARG A 299 -7.45 -11.57 26.29
CA ARG A 299 -7.62 -10.84 27.55
C ARG A 299 -8.54 -9.62 27.44
N ASP A 300 -9.17 -9.42 26.28
CA ASP A 300 -10.03 -8.28 25.96
C ASP A 300 -9.42 -6.91 26.34
N ILE A 301 -8.16 -6.69 25.95
CA ILE A 301 -7.43 -5.46 26.31
C ILE A 301 -7.80 -4.32 25.37
N GLN A 302 -8.59 -3.37 25.85
CA GLN A 302 -9.02 -2.18 25.08
C GLN A 302 -8.07 -0.98 25.19
N SER A 303 -7.14 -1.01 26.16
CA SER A 303 -6.26 0.12 26.49
C SER A 303 -5.07 0.28 25.54
N ILE A 304 -4.81 -0.71 24.68
CA ILE A 304 -3.75 -0.64 23.66
C ILE A 304 -4.44 -0.25 22.35
N PRO A 305 -4.10 0.91 21.75
CA PRO A 305 -4.56 1.24 20.43
C PRO A 305 -3.77 0.49 19.35
N LEU A 306 -4.45 0.14 18.25
CA LEU A 306 -3.84 -0.45 17.05
C LEU A 306 -3.64 0.60 15.98
N ILE A 307 -2.40 0.78 15.52
CA ILE A 307 -2.07 1.53 14.32
C ILE A 307 -1.92 0.54 13.17
N PHE A 308 -2.82 0.60 12.19
CA PHE A 308 -2.85 -0.33 11.08
C PHE A 308 -2.56 0.34 9.74
N GLY A 309 -1.87 -0.36 8.85
CA GLY A 309 -1.77 0.05 7.44
C GLY A 309 -3.07 -0.26 6.69
N SER A 310 -3.49 0.62 5.78
CA SER A 310 -4.78 0.53 5.09
C SER A 310 -5.04 -0.79 4.32
N THR A 311 -3.98 -1.51 3.94
CA THR A 311 -4.05 -2.80 3.22
C THR A 311 -3.85 -4.05 4.10
N VAL A 312 -3.84 -3.90 5.44
CA VAL A 312 -3.74 -5.02 6.40
C VAL A 312 -4.86 -6.05 6.19
N GLY A 313 -4.65 -7.31 6.55
CA GLY A 313 -5.71 -8.31 6.58
C GLY A 313 -6.92 -7.80 7.38
N TYR A 314 -8.05 -7.60 6.71
CA TYR A 314 -9.27 -6.99 7.27
C TYR A 314 -9.80 -7.75 8.49
N GLU A 315 -9.52 -9.05 8.51
CA GLU A 315 -9.81 -9.98 9.59
C GLU A 315 -9.22 -9.51 10.93
N THR A 316 -8.05 -8.86 10.89
CA THR A 316 -7.40 -8.29 12.08
C THR A 316 -8.21 -7.13 12.65
N LEU A 317 -8.81 -6.30 11.78
CA LEU A 317 -9.57 -5.13 12.19
C LEU A 317 -10.94 -5.51 12.74
N GLU A 318 -11.61 -6.50 12.16
CA GLU A 318 -12.93 -6.99 12.61
C GLU A 318 -12.92 -7.45 14.07
N THR A 319 -11.81 -8.02 14.52
CA THR A 319 -11.73 -8.68 15.84
C THR A 319 -11.05 -7.83 16.91
N TYR A 320 -10.31 -6.79 16.55
CA TYR A 320 -9.52 -6.03 17.52
C TYR A 320 -10.41 -5.22 18.50
N PRO A 321 -10.23 -5.38 19.83
CA PRO A 321 -11.15 -4.81 20.82
C PRO A 321 -10.83 -3.35 21.18
N GLY A 322 -9.59 -2.92 20.99
CA GLY A 322 -9.14 -1.58 21.33
C GLY A 322 -9.45 -0.54 20.25
N SER A 323 -9.18 0.73 20.58
CA SER A 323 -9.26 1.81 19.59
C SER A 323 -8.26 1.59 18.44
N LYS A 324 -8.62 2.06 17.25
CA LYS A 324 -7.82 1.88 16.03
C LYS A 324 -7.46 3.24 15.45
N MET A 325 -6.31 3.30 14.77
CA MET A 325 -5.81 4.43 14.02
C MET A 325 -5.18 3.88 12.74
N HIS A 326 -5.19 4.64 11.65
CA HIS A 326 -4.66 4.15 10.39
C HIS A 326 -3.51 4.99 9.86
N MET A 327 -2.68 4.35 9.05
CA MET A 327 -1.72 4.95 8.13
C MET A 327 -2.03 4.48 6.71
N LEU A 328 -1.97 5.39 5.74
CA LEU A 328 -2.16 5.06 4.34
C LEU A 328 -0.88 4.47 3.76
N ILE A 329 -1.03 3.43 2.96
CA ILE A 329 0.09 2.72 2.32
C ILE A 329 0.14 3.13 0.85
N ASN A 330 1.33 3.40 0.32
CA ASN A 330 1.49 3.93 -1.04
C ASN A 330 1.00 3.00 -2.17
N GLN A 331 0.88 1.68 -1.91
CA GLN A 331 0.32 0.72 -2.87
C GLN A 331 -1.22 0.66 -2.85
N ASP A 332 -1.87 1.35 -1.92
CA ASP A 332 -3.31 1.33 -1.75
C ASP A 332 -4.00 2.22 -2.79
N THR A 333 -4.35 1.63 -3.93
CA THR A 333 -5.00 2.35 -5.04
C THR A 333 -6.45 2.77 -4.70
N PRO A 334 -7.30 1.97 -4.04
CA PRO A 334 -8.64 2.45 -3.67
C PRO A 334 -8.61 3.62 -2.69
N ALA A 335 -7.84 3.53 -1.59
CA ALA A 335 -7.76 4.62 -0.63
C ALA A 335 -7.24 5.92 -1.27
N SER A 336 -6.22 5.82 -2.15
CA SER A 336 -5.69 6.96 -2.89
C SER A 336 -6.70 7.63 -3.82
N TYR A 337 -7.67 6.88 -4.34
CA TYR A 337 -8.71 7.41 -5.23
C TYR A 337 -9.90 8.02 -4.47
N PHE A 338 -10.32 7.39 -3.37
CA PHE A 338 -11.52 7.78 -2.61
C PHE A 338 -11.25 8.87 -1.57
N LEU A 339 -10.04 8.89 -1.00
CA LEU A 339 -9.75 9.74 0.15
C LEU A 339 -9.12 11.05 -0.28
N LYS A 340 -9.74 12.13 0.17
CA LYS A 340 -9.18 13.49 0.11
C LYS A 340 -9.24 14.08 1.50
N PRO A 341 -8.15 14.68 2.01
CA PRO A 341 -8.16 15.28 3.33
C PRO A 341 -9.01 16.56 3.33
N LEU A 342 -9.50 16.96 4.50
CA LEU A 342 -10.16 18.26 4.65
C LEU A 342 -9.25 19.42 4.21
N LYS A 343 -9.86 20.51 3.74
CA LYS A 343 -9.18 21.66 3.10
C LYS A 343 -7.99 22.17 3.93
N GLY A 344 -6.84 22.37 3.27
CA GLY A 344 -5.61 22.89 3.87
C GLY A 344 -4.69 21.84 4.48
N ARG A 345 -4.96 20.54 4.27
CA ARG A 345 -4.12 19.42 4.71
C ARG A 345 -3.69 18.57 3.53
N GLU A 346 -2.63 17.79 3.69
CA GLU A 346 -2.08 16.91 2.67
C GLU A 346 -1.99 15.48 3.20
N LEU A 347 -2.30 14.50 2.36
CA LEU A 347 -2.14 13.09 2.72
C LEU A 347 -0.67 12.69 2.64
N GLU A 348 -0.23 12.01 3.68
CA GLU A 348 1.05 11.32 3.68
C GLU A 348 0.85 9.82 3.64
N TYR A 349 1.70 9.17 2.85
CA TYR A 349 1.73 7.72 2.69
C TYR A 349 3.00 7.15 3.29
N VAL A 350 2.90 5.94 3.85
CA VAL A 350 4.04 5.10 4.20
C VAL A 350 4.33 4.16 3.03
N ASN A 351 5.60 4.01 2.68
CA ASN A 351 5.97 3.11 1.59
C ASN A 351 5.86 1.66 2.05
N ASP A 352 5.28 0.82 1.20
CA ASP A 352 5.30 -0.63 1.39
C ASP A 352 6.72 -1.16 1.63
N ALA A 353 6.83 -2.17 2.47
CA ALA A 353 8.07 -2.84 2.81
C ALA A 353 7.81 -4.28 3.23
N ALA A 354 8.85 -5.12 3.17
CA ALA A 354 8.79 -6.54 3.52
C ALA A 354 8.62 -6.79 5.03
N SER A 355 8.63 -5.74 5.86
CA SER A 355 8.48 -5.87 7.32
C SER A 355 7.72 -4.70 7.92
N ILE A 356 6.83 -5.03 8.86
CA ILE A 356 6.16 -4.04 9.72
C ILE A 356 7.16 -3.18 10.51
N ALA A 357 8.36 -3.69 10.82
CA ALA A 357 9.38 -2.90 11.49
C ALA A 357 9.84 -1.71 10.62
N VAL A 358 10.01 -1.92 9.31
CA VAL A 358 10.38 -0.84 8.37
C VAL A 358 9.24 0.16 8.23
N ILE A 359 7.99 -0.31 8.11
CA ILE A 359 6.80 0.55 8.00
C ILE A 359 6.61 1.40 9.26
N ALA A 360 6.71 0.78 10.44
CA ALA A 360 6.60 1.49 11.69
C ALA A 360 7.77 2.46 11.91
N LEU A 361 8.99 2.11 11.47
CA LEU A 361 10.10 3.05 11.45
C LEU A 361 9.76 4.29 10.62
N GLN A 362 9.33 4.11 9.36
CA GLN A 362 8.90 5.22 8.49
C GLN A 362 7.81 6.09 9.14
N LEU A 363 6.81 5.46 9.77
CA LEU A 363 5.76 6.14 10.52
C LEU A 363 6.35 7.00 11.65
N LEU A 364 7.24 6.46 12.48
CA LEU A 364 7.84 7.20 13.59
C LEU A 364 8.71 8.37 13.10
N PHE A 365 9.45 8.19 12.00
CA PHE A 365 10.20 9.27 11.36
C PHE A 365 9.27 10.42 10.95
N LYS A 366 8.18 10.11 10.24
CA LYS A 366 7.19 11.10 9.78
C LYS A 366 6.45 11.81 10.92
N LEU A 367 6.25 11.12 12.04
CA LEU A 367 5.68 11.70 13.25
C LEU A 367 6.64 12.63 14.02
N GLY A 368 7.93 12.60 13.68
CA GLY A 368 8.97 13.50 14.22
C GLY A 368 9.68 12.97 15.47
N PHE A 369 9.56 11.68 15.79
CA PHE A 369 10.26 11.10 16.93
C PHE A 369 11.77 11.20 16.77
N ASN A 370 12.46 11.57 17.85
CA ASN A 370 13.92 11.63 17.90
C ASN A 370 14.41 11.58 19.37
N PRO A 371 15.26 10.62 19.78
CA PRO A 371 15.73 9.48 19.00
C PRO A 371 14.67 8.36 18.85
N ILE A 372 14.82 7.54 17.81
CA ILE A 372 14.11 6.25 17.67
C ILE A 372 15.04 5.14 18.17
N ILE A 373 14.53 4.28 19.05
CA ILE A 373 15.31 3.27 19.78
C ILE A 373 14.81 1.88 19.39
N LEU A 374 15.63 1.10 18.71
CA LEU A 374 15.30 -0.26 18.29
C LEU A 374 15.55 -1.23 19.46
N VAL A 375 14.54 -2.03 19.81
CA VAL A 375 14.60 -3.04 20.88
C VAL A 375 14.07 -4.37 20.32
N GLY A 376 14.82 -5.46 20.47
CA GLY A 376 14.40 -6.77 19.98
C GLY A 376 14.41 -6.92 18.46
N GLN A 377 15.11 -6.05 17.73
CA GLN A 377 15.24 -6.11 16.27
C GLN A 377 16.44 -6.99 15.86
N ASN A 378 16.42 -8.28 16.24
CA ASN A 378 17.57 -9.18 16.10
C ASN A 378 18.00 -9.40 14.65
N LEU A 379 17.06 -9.73 13.76
CA LEU A 379 17.35 -10.08 12.36
C LEU A 379 18.47 -11.12 12.23
N ALA A 380 18.56 -12.00 13.22
CA ALA A 380 19.56 -13.03 13.39
C ALA A 380 19.06 -14.03 14.45
N TYR A 381 19.55 -15.26 14.38
CA TYR A 381 19.31 -16.27 15.40
C TYR A 381 20.09 -15.93 16.67
N LEU A 382 19.45 -16.06 17.84
CA LEU A 382 20.12 -15.96 19.14
C LEU A 382 19.87 -17.25 19.92
N HIS A 383 20.92 -17.97 20.27
CA HIS A 383 20.84 -19.28 20.95
C HIS A 383 19.88 -20.28 20.24
N GLY A 384 19.85 -20.27 18.90
CA GLY A 384 18.97 -21.14 18.12
C GLY A 384 17.49 -20.74 18.08
N LYS A 385 17.17 -19.50 18.48
CA LYS A 385 15.80 -18.95 18.47
C LYS A 385 15.64 -17.81 17.47
N ASN A 386 14.47 -17.77 16.82
CA ASN A 386 14.06 -16.68 15.93
C ASN A 386 13.26 -15.58 16.63
N TYR A 387 12.49 -15.97 17.64
CA TYR A 387 11.57 -15.08 18.34
C TYR A 387 11.67 -15.24 19.86
N THR A 388 11.24 -14.21 20.58
CA THR A 388 11.04 -14.27 22.03
C THR A 388 9.88 -15.20 22.37
N ALA A 389 10.02 -15.94 23.47
CA ALA A 389 9.03 -16.92 23.90
C ALA A 389 7.65 -16.29 24.13
N GLY A 390 6.63 -16.92 23.55
CA GLY A 390 5.24 -16.51 23.62
C GLY A 390 4.82 -15.42 22.62
N CYS A 391 5.64 -15.04 21.64
CA CYS A 391 5.26 -14.06 20.62
C CYS A 391 4.33 -14.67 19.55
N THR A 392 4.55 -15.93 19.18
CA THR A 392 3.90 -16.59 18.04
C THR A 392 3.52 -18.03 18.39
N TYR A 393 3.22 -18.89 17.41
CA TYR A 393 3.09 -20.33 17.66
C TYR A 393 4.44 -20.92 18.05
N PRO A 394 4.50 -21.84 19.04
CA PRO A 394 5.75 -22.45 19.49
C PRO A 394 6.63 -23.04 18.36
N SER A 395 6.00 -23.53 17.28
CA SER A 395 6.67 -24.06 16.08
C SER A 395 7.52 -23.03 15.34
N TYR A 396 7.19 -21.74 15.43
CA TYR A 396 7.95 -20.66 14.81
C TYR A 396 9.00 -20.05 15.76
N GLU A 397 8.87 -20.24 17.08
CA GLU A 397 9.77 -19.65 18.08
C GLU A 397 11.15 -20.31 18.10
N THR A 398 11.18 -21.63 17.90
CA THR A 398 12.41 -22.44 17.90
C THR A 398 12.53 -23.15 16.55
N VAL A 399 13.20 -22.49 15.61
CA VAL A 399 13.67 -23.14 14.38
C VAL A 399 15.18 -23.28 14.57
N LEU A 400 15.66 -24.51 14.78
CA LEU A 400 17.09 -24.80 14.61
C LEU A 400 17.44 -24.28 13.21
N ALA A 401 18.47 -23.44 13.11
CA ALA A 401 18.87 -22.88 11.83
C ALA A 401 19.01 -24.03 10.82
N ASP A 402 18.11 -24.06 9.83
CA ASP A 402 18.19 -25.06 8.77
C ASP A 402 19.55 -24.86 8.12
N SER A 403 20.38 -25.91 8.04
CA SER A 403 21.76 -25.79 7.58
C SER A 403 21.85 -25.22 6.16
N ASN A 404 20.74 -25.25 5.42
CA ASN A 404 20.65 -24.75 4.05
C ASN A 404 20.30 -23.25 3.92
N ASP A 405 19.80 -22.56 4.96
CA ASP A 405 19.43 -21.12 4.89
C ASP A 405 20.10 -20.28 6.00
N ALA A 406 21.04 -20.87 6.74
CA ALA A 406 21.84 -20.16 7.74
C ALA A 406 22.97 -19.36 7.06
N ILE A 407 22.85 -18.05 7.04
CA ILE A 407 23.80 -17.13 6.39
C ILE A 407 24.53 -16.34 7.49
N PRO A 408 25.87 -16.42 7.59
CA PRO A 408 26.62 -15.64 8.55
C PRO A 408 26.61 -14.15 8.17
N VAL A 409 26.37 -13.30 9.16
CA VAL A 409 26.40 -11.84 9.02
C VAL A 409 27.12 -11.22 10.21
N LYS A 410 27.65 -10.01 10.04
CA LYS A 410 28.26 -9.25 11.13
C LYS A 410 27.21 -8.88 12.18
N GLY A 411 27.48 -9.19 13.43
CA GLY A 411 26.67 -8.85 14.60
C GLY A 411 27.04 -7.49 15.20
N VAL A 412 26.17 -6.98 16.07
CA VAL A 412 26.33 -5.67 16.74
C VAL A 412 27.59 -5.53 17.61
N ASP A 413 28.17 -6.65 18.06
CA ASP A 413 29.41 -6.70 18.84
C ASP A 413 30.66 -6.94 17.97
N GLY A 414 30.49 -6.96 16.65
CA GLY A 414 31.54 -7.23 15.66
C GLY A 414 31.79 -8.72 15.41
N LYS A 415 31.16 -9.64 16.14
CA LYS A 415 31.26 -11.09 15.92
C LYS A 415 30.26 -11.54 14.86
N GLU A 416 30.46 -12.71 14.28
CA GLU A 416 29.48 -13.30 13.38
C GLU A 416 28.26 -13.83 14.14
N VAL A 417 27.09 -13.58 13.55
CA VAL A 417 25.80 -14.16 13.95
C VAL A 417 25.15 -14.80 12.74
N LEU A 418 24.38 -15.86 12.95
CA LEU A 418 23.64 -16.49 11.85
C LEU A 418 22.34 -15.72 11.59
N SER A 419 22.00 -15.54 10.33
CA SER A 419 20.75 -14.96 9.83
C SER A 419 20.15 -15.87 8.76
N ASN A 420 19.00 -15.50 8.19
CA ASN A 420 18.44 -16.12 7.00
C ASN A 420 18.18 -15.08 5.90
N SER A 421 17.82 -15.56 4.71
CA SER A 421 17.54 -14.72 3.54
C SER A 421 16.46 -13.65 3.78
N SER A 422 15.38 -14.02 4.49
CA SER A 422 14.29 -13.11 4.85
C SER A 422 14.75 -11.98 5.78
N PHE A 423 15.46 -12.31 6.86
CA PHE A 423 16.01 -11.32 7.80
C PHE A 423 17.04 -10.41 7.14
N ILE A 424 17.85 -10.92 6.22
CA ILE A 424 18.78 -10.10 5.44
C ILE A 424 18.00 -9.09 4.58
N SER A 425 16.93 -9.52 3.91
CA SER A 425 16.09 -8.61 3.13
C SER A 425 15.48 -7.50 4.00
N MET A 426 14.92 -7.86 5.17
CA MET A 426 14.39 -6.88 6.13
C MET A 426 15.47 -5.91 6.62
N ARG A 427 16.68 -6.42 6.92
CA ARG A 427 17.83 -5.61 7.34
C ARG A 427 18.24 -4.62 6.26
N LEU A 428 18.40 -5.08 5.02
CA LEU A 428 18.79 -4.23 3.89
C LEU A 428 17.74 -3.14 3.63
N GLN A 429 16.44 -3.44 3.76
CA GLN A 429 15.40 -2.41 3.63
C GLN A 429 15.45 -1.36 4.75
N LEU A 430 15.71 -1.76 6.00
CA LEU A 430 15.96 -0.83 7.10
C LEU A 430 17.17 0.06 6.79
N GLU A 431 18.29 -0.54 6.37
CA GLU A 431 19.53 0.18 6.05
C GLU A 431 19.33 1.17 4.90
N ASN A 432 18.63 0.77 3.85
CA ASN A 432 18.30 1.64 2.72
C ASN A 432 17.47 2.84 3.18
N TYR A 433 16.47 2.64 4.04
CA TYR A 433 15.66 3.75 4.56
C TYR A 433 16.43 4.67 5.51
N LEU A 434 17.34 4.11 6.33
CA LEU A 434 18.21 4.88 7.21
C LEU A 434 19.22 5.72 6.42
N SER A 435 19.72 5.21 5.29
CA SER A 435 20.69 5.91 4.45
C SER A 435 20.17 7.22 3.85
N SER A 436 18.85 7.32 3.62
CA SER A 436 18.19 8.48 3.04
C SER A 436 17.70 9.50 4.09
N SER A 437 17.79 9.20 5.38
CA SER A 437 17.14 9.96 6.46
C SER A 437 18.14 10.43 7.52
N GLN A 438 18.94 11.47 7.21
CA GLN A 438 20.08 11.90 8.06
C GLN A 438 19.69 12.73 9.31
N GLU A 439 18.47 13.25 9.40
CA GLU A 439 18.08 14.20 10.47
C GLU A 439 17.66 13.54 11.79
N ILE A 440 17.27 12.26 11.78
CA ILE A 440 16.73 11.57 12.97
C ILE A 440 17.72 10.50 13.45
N LYS A 441 18.01 10.53 14.74
CA LYS A 441 18.93 9.59 15.37
C LYS A 441 18.24 8.26 15.64
N VAL A 442 18.77 7.17 15.07
CA VAL A 442 18.32 5.81 15.35
C VAL A 442 19.38 5.04 16.14
N ILE A 443 18.99 4.51 17.30
CA ILE A 443 19.87 3.79 18.23
C ILE A 443 19.46 2.33 18.26
N ASN A 444 20.38 1.41 17.98
CA ASN A 444 20.12 -0.01 18.10
C ASN A 444 20.52 -0.50 19.49
N THR A 445 19.58 -1.09 20.24
CA THR A 445 19.85 -1.64 21.57
C THR A 445 19.81 -3.16 21.63
N THR A 446 19.53 -3.79 20.49
CA THR A 446 19.33 -5.22 20.32
C THR A 446 20.65 -5.97 20.49
N LYS A 447 20.79 -6.73 21.59
CA LYS A 447 21.98 -7.56 21.84
C LYS A 447 21.95 -8.83 21.01
N GLY A 448 23.12 -9.27 20.54
CA GLY A 448 23.26 -10.52 19.77
C GLY A 448 22.45 -10.54 18.46
N GLY A 449 22.07 -9.37 17.95
CA GLY A 449 21.45 -9.20 16.64
C GLY A 449 22.47 -8.89 15.54
N ALA A 450 22.03 -8.95 14.30
CA ALA A 450 22.79 -8.48 13.15
C ALA A 450 23.07 -6.96 13.26
N GLU A 451 24.23 -6.54 12.79
CA GLU A 451 24.57 -5.12 12.64
C GLU A 451 23.66 -4.48 11.59
N ILE A 452 23.00 -3.38 11.96
CA ILE A 452 22.15 -2.59 11.06
C ILE A 452 22.90 -1.30 10.73
N LYS A 453 23.40 -1.17 9.50
CA LYS A 453 24.06 0.05 9.01
C LYS A 453 23.15 1.27 9.14
N GLY A 454 23.72 2.42 9.46
CA GLY A 454 22.97 3.64 9.78
C GLY A 454 22.50 3.73 11.23
N THR A 455 22.75 2.70 12.05
CA THR A 455 22.53 2.74 13.50
C THR A 455 23.84 2.60 14.28
N LYS A 456 23.81 2.94 15.57
CA LYS A 456 24.90 2.63 16.51
C LYS A 456 24.36 1.73 17.62
N PHE A 457 25.07 0.62 17.88
CA PHE A 457 24.74 -0.24 19.01
C PHE A 457 25.05 0.45 20.34
N GLN A 458 24.08 0.45 21.25
CA GLN A 458 24.22 0.93 22.62
C GLN A 458 23.27 0.15 23.54
N PRO A 459 23.73 -0.44 24.66
CA PRO A 459 22.84 -1.15 25.59
C PRO A 459 21.69 -0.26 26.07
N LEU A 460 20.47 -0.80 26.14
CA LEU A 460 19.27 -0.03 26.50
C LEU A 460 19.40 0.67 27.87
N ALA A 461 20.00 0.00 28.86
CA ALA A 461 20.29 0.60 30.16
C ALA A 461 21.18 1.86 30.08
N LYS A 462 22.09 1.94 29.11
CA LYS A 462 22.91 3.14 28.86
C LYS A 462 22.09 4.21 28.14
N VAL A 463 21.26 3.82 27.17
CA VAL A 463 20.33 4.74 26.49
C VAL A 463 19.37 5.40 27.49
N MET A 464 18.86 4.64 28.45
CA MET A 464 17.99 5.17 29.51
C MET A 464 18.67 6.30 30.30
N LYS A 465 19.94 6.13 30.67
CA LYS A 465 20.72 7.13 31.42
C LYS A 465 21.05 8.38 30.59
N GLU A 466 21.27 8.22 29.29
CA GLU A 466 21.70 9.31 28.41
C GLU A 466 20.54 10.10 27.80
N TYR A 467 19.48 9.41 27.35
CA TYR A 467 18.41 10.00 26.55
C TYR A 467 17.04 10.00 27.26
N LEU A 468 16.76 9.07 28.17
CA LEU A 468 15.42 8.86 28.75
C LEU A 468 15.33 9.35 30.21
N ARG A 469 15.76 10.60 30.45
CA ARG A 469 15.93 11.15 31.81
C ARG A 469 14.66 11.72 32.45
N LYS A 470 13.65 12.05 31.65
CA LYS A 470 12.42 12.72 32.09
C LYS A 470 11.20 12.05 31.46
N PRO A 471 10.03 12.11 32.11
CA PRO A 471 8.77 11.73 31.48
C PRO A 471 8.46 12.66 30.30
N VAL A 472 8.03 12.07 29.18
CA VAL A 472 7.67 12.77 27.93
C VAL A 472 6.31 12.33 27.37
N VAL A 473 5.76 11.24 27.90
CA VAL A 473 4.48 10.68 27.45
C VAL A 473 3.33 11.50 28.02
N GLU A 474 2.48 11.99 27.14
CA GLU A 474 1.22 12.64 27.48
C GLU A 474 0.09 11.59 27.53
N GLU A 475 -0.73 11.56 28.59
CA GLU A 475 -1.76 10.52 28.79
C GLU A 475 -2.82 10.52 27.66
N ASP A 476 -3.20 11.71 27.18
CA ASP A 476 -4.25 11.90 26.19
C ASP A 476 -3.75 11.93 24.74
N TRP A 477 -2.51 11.49 24.49
CA TRP A 477 -1.89 11.58 23.16
C TRP A 477 -2.71 10.88 22.07
N ALA A 478 -3.45 9.83 22.42
CA ALA A 478 -4.27 9.01 21.51
C ALA A 478 -5.64 9.63 21.19
N LYS A 479 -6.07 10.71 21.88
CA LYS A 479 -7.29 11.44 21.52
C LYS A 479 -7.07 12.21 20.21
N MET A 480 -7.92 11.95 19.22
CA MET A 480 -7.81 12.48 17.84
C MET A 480 -9.19 12.70 17.22
N ASN A 481 -9.26 13.56 16.19
CA ASN A 481 -10.47 13.69 15.39
C ASN A 481 -10.56 12.52 14.41
N LYS A 482 -11.74 11.89 14.35
CA LYS A 482 -12.00 10.76 13.44
C LYS A 482 -12.30 11.24 12.02
N HIS A 483 -12.75 12.48 11.84
CA HIS A 483 -13.19 13.01 10.55
C HIS A 483 -12.03 13.66 9.80
N CYS A 484 -11.21 12.81 9.17
CA CYS A 484 -10.01 13.25 8.45
C CYS A 484 -10.27 13.63 6.99
N TYR A 485 -11.39 13.16 6.42
CA TYR A 485 -11.62 13.12 4.98
C TYR A 485 -12.86 13.92 4.55
N ASP A 486 -12.81 14.46 3.34
CA ASP A 486 -13.88 15.21 2.67
C ASP A 486 -15.01 14.25 2.20
N PRO A 487 -16.20 14.27 2.85
CA PRO A 487 -17.28 13.35 2.51
C PRO A 487 -17.95 13.65 1.17
N GLU A 488 -17.94 14.91 0.73
CA GLU A 488 -18.51 15.32 -0.56
C GLU A 488 -17.64 14.79 -1.70
N HIS A 489 -16.31 14.90 -1.55
CA HIS A 489 -15.37 14.28 -2.49
C HIS A 489 -15.54 12.76 -2.53
N LEU A 490 -15.63 12.11 -1.38
CA LEU A 490 -15.81 10.66 -1.28
C LEU A 490 -17.06 10.19 -2.05
N LEU A 491 -18.20 10.87 -1.86
CA LEU A 491 -19.45 10.54 -2.57
C LEU A 491 -19.33 10.78 -4.09
N ALA A 492 -18.73 11.90 -4.50
CA ALA A 492 -18.51 12.20 -5.92
C ALA A 492 -17.63 11.14 -6.60
N GLN A 493 -16.55 10.71 -5.95
CA GLN A 493 -15.66 9.65 -6.45
C GLN A 493 -16.37 8.30 -6.54
N ASN A 494 -17.26 7.99 -5.60
CA ASN A 494 -18.09 6.79 -5.62
C ASN A 494 -19.07 6.78 -6.80
N LEU A 495 -19.76 7.89 -7.09
CA LEU A 495 -20.62 8.04 -8.27
C LEU A 495 -19.83 7.86 -9.59
N ASN A 496 -18.64 8.46 -9.68
CA ASN A 496 -17.75 8.28 -10.83
C ASN A 496 -17.33 6.81 -10.99
N MET A 497 -17.09 6.12 -9.88
CA MET A 497 -16.70 4.71 -9.89
C MET A 497 -17.86 3.79 -10.28
N GLU A 498 -19.09 4.07 -9.84
CA GLU A 498 -20.29 3.37 -10.30
C GLU A 498 -20.47 3.48 -11.82
N ASN A 499 -20.35 4.70 -12.37
CA ASN A 499 -20.42 4.94 -13.81
C ASN A 499 -19.31 4.21 -14.59
N ALA A 500 -18.11 4.09 -14.01
CA ALA A 500 -17.00 3.36 -14.62
C ALA A 500 -17.25 1.84 -14.59
N LYS A 501 -17.77 1.32 -13.46
CA LYS A 501 -18.15 -0.08 -13.26
C LYS A 501 -19.20 -0.54 -14.28
N GLU A 502 -20.19 0.28 -14.60
CA GLU A 502 -21.24 -0.09 -15.57
C GLU A 502 -20.70 -0.42 -16.97
N LYS A 503 -19.57 0.19 -17.35
CA LYS A 503 -18.97 0.01 -18.68
C LYS A 503 -17.99 -1.16 -18.74
N ILE A 504 -17.59 -1.72 -17.61
CA ILE A 504 -16.39 -2.58 -17.55
C ILE A 504 -16.54 -3.88 -18.33
N SER A 505 -17.68 -4.57 -18.20
CA SER A 505 -17.93 -5.84 -18.89
C SER A 505 -17.93 -5.64 -20.40
N ALA A 506 -18.63 -4.61 -20.90
CA ALA A 506 -18.68 -4.30 -22.33
C ALA A 506 -17.30 -3.93 -22.91
N LEU A 507 -16.44 -3.26 -22.15
CA LEU A 507 -15.07 -2.94 -22.56
C LEU A 507 -14.21 -4.20 -22.65
N LEU A 508 -14.33 -5.10 -21.67
CA LEU A 508 -13.60 -6.36 -21.66
C LEU A 508 -14.05 -7.29 -22.80
N ASP A 509 -15.36 -7.42 -23.00
CA ASP A 509 -15.95 -8.22 -24.09
C ASP A 509 -15.47 -7.73 -25.45
N ARG A 510 -15.36 -6.41 -25.62
CA ARG A 510 -14.81 -5.81 -26.85
C ARG A 510 -13.35 -6.18 -27.06
N CYS A 511 -12.50 -6.14 -26.02
CA CYS A 511 -11.11 -6.57 -26.13
C CYS A 511 -11.01 -8.05 -26.53
N MET A 512 -11.83 -8.92 -25.91
CA MET A 512 -11.88 -10.35 -26.22
C MET A 512 -12.38 -10.63 -27.64
N HIS A 513 -13.37 -9.86 -28.11
CA HIS A 513 -13.89 -9.93 -29.47
C HIS A 513 -12.83 -9.50 -30.49
N ASP A 514 -12.21 -8.32 -30.31
CA ASP A 514 -11.21 -7.79 -31.21
C ASP A 514 -9.97 -8.71 -31.30
N LEU A 515 -9.58 -9.32 -30.18
CA LEU A 515 -8.50 -10.32 -30.16
C LEU A 515 -8.85 -11.57 -30.97
N THR A 516 -10.10 -12.06 -30.87
CA THR A 516 -10.56 -13.21 -31.65
C THR A 516 -10.60 -12.88 -33.14
N LYS A 517 -11.07 -11.68 -33.49
CA LYS A 517 -11.12 -11.18 -34.87
C LYS A 517 -9.75 -11.05 -35.51
N ILE A 518 -8.73 -10.66 -34.75
CA ILE A 518 -7.33 -10.66 -35.22
C ILE A 518 -6.94 -12.07 -35.71
N GLY A 519 -7.25 -13.11 -34.93
CA GLY A 519 -6.95 -14.50 -35.31
C GLY A 519 -7.67 -14.95 -36.57
N GLU A 520 -8.93 -14.54 -36.75
CA GLU A 520 -9.74 -14.86 -37.94
C GLU A 520 -9.21 -14.20 -39.21
N VAL A 521 -8.81 -12.92 -39.14
CA VAL A 521 -8.38 -12.12 -40.31
C VAL A 521 -6.91 -12.35 -40.66
N ALA A 522 -6.08 -12.79 -39.71
CA ALA A 522 -4.63 -12.95 -39.91
C ALA A 522 -4.22 -14.02 -40.93
N THR A 523 -5.16 -14.87 -41.38
CA THR A 523 -4.93 -15.85 -42.46
C THR A 523 -5.41 -15.35 -43.84
N SER A 524 -5.97 -14.14 -43.92
CA SER A 524 -6.43 -13.53 -45.17
C SER A 524 -5.31 -12.77 -45.89
N ASP A 525 -5.45 -12.60 -47.20
CA ASP A 525 -4.55 -11.78 -48.02
C ASP A 525 -4.82 -10.26 -47.90
N ASP A 526 -5.83 -9.84 -47.12
CA ASP A 526 -6.21 -8.44 -46.95
C ASP A 526 -5.41 -7.75 -45.84
N LEU A 527 -4.23 -7.24 -46.22
CA LEU A 527 -3.33 -6.50 -45.32
C LEU A 527 -4.00 -5.29 -44.64
N ILE A 528 -4.94 -4.62 -45.30
CA ILE A 528 -5.64 -3.45 -44.74
C ILE A 528 -6.56 -3.89 -43.61
N SER A 529 -7.29 -4.99 -43.80
CA SER A 529 -8.15 -5.55 -42.75
C SER A 529 -7.36 -6.07 -41.56
N ILE A 530 -6.19 -6.67 -41.80
CA ILE A 530 -5.26 -7.10 -40.75
C ILE A 530 -4.81 -5.89 -39.91
N GLU A 531 -4.27 -4.86 -40.56
CA GLU A 531 -3.75 -3.66 -39.86
C GLU A 531 -4.85 -2.98 -39.02
N ARG A 532 -6.04 -2.79 -39.61
CA ARG A 532 -7.22 -2.25 -38.91
C ARG A 532 -7.63 -3.09 -37.70
N SER A 533 -7.50 -4.41 -37.76
CA SER A 533 -7.84 -5.28 -36.63
C SER A 533 -6.90 -5.07 -35.43
N TYR A 534 -5.60 -4.86 -35.69
CA TYR A 534 -4.63 -4.52 -34.65
C TYR A 534 -4.88 -3.13 -34.04
N GLU A 535 -5.15 -2.13 -34.88
CA GLU A 535 -5.49 -0.78 -34.42
C GLU A 535 -6.75 -0.79 -33.54
N GLN A 536 -7.78 -1.52 -33.97
CA GLN A 536 -9.04 -1.65 -33.23
C GLN A 536 -8.84 -2.33 -31.87
N PHE A 537 -8.04 -3.41 -31.81
CA PHE A 537 -7.70 -4.05 -30.54
C PHE A 537 -6.92 -3.13 -29.60
N ASN A 538 -5.93 -2.38 -30.13
CA ASN A 538 -5.17 -1.42 -29.35
C ASN A 538 -6.08 -0.34 -28.74
N LEU A 539 -7.01 0.20 -29.52
CA LEU A 539 -8.01 1.16 -29.05
C LEU A 539 -8.91 0.55 -27.98
N SER A 540 -9.36 -0.69 -28.14
CA SER A 540 -10.15 -1.39 -27.13
C SER A 540 -9.37 -1.60 -25.82
N MET A 541 -8.10 -2.01 -25.91
CA MET A 541 -7.21 -2.12 -24.75
C MET A 541 -6.97 -0.79 -24.05
N GLU A 542 -6.80 0.31 -24.80
CA GLU A 542 -6.66 1.66 -24.24
C GLU A 542 -7.93 2.10 -23.52
N ASN A 543 -9.11 1.85 -24.10
CA ASN A 543 -10.40 2.13 -23.47
C ASN A 543 -10.62 1.31 -22.18
N LEU A 544 -10.22 0.03 -22.17
CA LEU A 544 -10.26 -0.80 -20.97
C LEU A 544 -9.32 -0.26 -19.89
N ARG A 545 -8.07 0.07 -20.25
CA ARG A 545 -7.05 0.58 -19.30
C ARG A 545 -7.38 1.96 -18.74
N SER A 546 -8.01 2.82 -19.52
CA SER A 546 -8.41 4.18 -19.10
C SER A 546 -9.67 4.19 -18.24
N ASN A 547 -10.41 3.08 -18.18
CA ASN A 547 -11.54 2.94 -17.27
C ASN A 547 -11.06 3.01 -15.80
N LEU A 548 -11.69 3.88 -15.00
CA LEU A 548 -11.33 4.10 -13.59
C LEU A 548 -11.49 2.84 -12.74
N PHE A 549 -12.55 2.06 -12.95
CA PHE A 549 -12.77 0.82 -12.20
C PHE A 549 -11.67 -0.21 -12.50
N PHE A 550 -11.28 -0.32 -13.78
CA PHE A 550 -10.19 -1.21 -14.19
C PHE A 550 -8.84 -0.78 -13.62
N SER A 551 -8.51 0.50 -13.68
CA SER A 551 -7.20 1.00 -13.22
C SER A 551 -7.05 0.98 -11.70
N ILE A 552 -8.12 1.26 -10.95
CA ILE A 552 -8.08 1.31 -9.48
C ILE A 552 -8.18 -0.07 -8.85
N PHE A 553 -8.97 -1.00 -9.39
CA PHE A 553 -9.19 -2.31 -8.77
C PHE A 553 -8.56 -3.46 -9.54
N VAL A 554 -8.77 -3.56 -10.85
CA VAL A 554 -8.39 -4.76 -11.62
C VAL A 554 -6.89 -4.81 -11.91
N THR A 555 -6.33 -3.71 -12.41
CA THR A 555 -4.90 -3.58 -12.73
C THR A 555 -3.97 -3.96 -11.56
N PRO A 556 -4.18 -3.49 -10.32
CA PRO A 556 -3.33 -3.90 -9.20
C PRO A 556 -3.51 -5.36 -8.77
N MET A 557 -4.63 -6.01 -9.11
CA MET A 557 -4.89 -7.42 -8.82
C MET A 557 -4.19 -8.37 -9.79
N SER A 558 -3.85 -7.92 -10.99
CA SER A 558 -3.15 -8.69 -12.03
C SER A 558 -1.83 -8.04 -12.45
N ARG A 559 -1.16 -7.36 -11.50
CA ARG A 559 0.04 -6.56 -11.77
C ARG A 559 1.22 -7.40 -12.28
N VAL A 560 1.35 -8.64 -11.80
CA VAL A 560 2.41 -9.55 -12.22
C VAL A 560 2.16 -10.01 -13.66
N GLU A 561 0.93 -10.43 -13.96
CA GLU A 561 0.52 -10.85 -15.30
C GLU A 561 0.66 -9.70 -16.30
N LEU A 562 0.25 -8.48 -15.90
CA LEU A 562 0.44 -7.28 -16.71
C LEU A 562 1.92 -6.99 -16.95
N GLU A 563 2.78 -7.11 -15.94
CA GLU A 563 4.21 -6.89 -16.10
C GLU A 563 4.83 -7.83 -17.14
N PHE A 564 4.52 -9.12 -17.08
CA PHE A 564 5.01 -10.09 -18.06
C PHE A 564 4.41 -9.88 -19.46
N LEU A 565 3.14 -9.47 -19.56
CA LEU A 565 2.54 -9.06 -20.83
C LEU A 565 3.27 -7.86 -21.44
N LEU A 566 3.60 -6.84 -20.63
CA LEU A 566 4.35 -5.68 -21.11
C LEU A 566 5.75 -6.06 -21.61
N LEU A 567 6.39 -7.06 -21.00
CA LEU A 567 7.68 -7.58 -21.46
C LEU A 567 7.59 -8.34 -22.80
N SER A 568 6.43 -8.90 -23.17
CA SER A 568 6.26 -9.59 -24.46
C SER A 568 5.86 -8.67 -25.62
N ILE A 569 5.33 -7.47 -25.33
CA ILE A 569 4.89 -6.51 -26.36
C ILE A 569 5.97 -6.20 -27.42
N PRO A 570 7.24 -5.90 -27.07
CA PRO A 570 8.24 -5.58 -28.10
C PRO A 570 8.46 -6.70 -29.12
N GLU A 571 8.41 -7.96 -28.68
CA GLU A 571 8.54 -9.13 -29.56
C GLU A 571 7.30 -9.30 -30.45
N ILE A 572 6.11 -9.08 -29.90
CA ILE A 572 4.85 -9.10 -30.66
C ILE A 572 4.82 -7.99 -31.71
N SER A 573 5.20 -6.77 -31.32
CA SER A 573 5.20 -5.61 -32.19
C SER A 573 6.19 -5.77 -33.35
N GLY A 574 7.36 -6.37 -33.09
CA GLY A 574 8.41 -6.62 -34.08
C GLY A 574 8.16 -7.78 -35.06
N GLU A 575 7.20 -8.68 -34.77
CA GLU A 575 6.84 -9.77 -35.68
C GLU A 575 6.20 -9.23 -36.96
N ARG A 576 6.67 -9.71 -38.11
CA ARG A 576 6.27 -9.25 -39.45
C ARG A 576 5.27 -10.17 -40.12
N ASP A 577 5.25 -11.45 -39.76
CA ASP A 577 4.25 -12.40 -40.24
C ASP A 577 2.92 -12.18 -39.49
N PRO A 578 1.83 -11.78 -40.19
CA PRO A 578 0.55 -11.52 -39.54
C PRO A 578 -0.05 -12.71 -38.80
N ALA A 579 0.07 -13.92 -39.36
CA ALA A 579 -0.47 -15.14 -38.76
C ALA A 579 0.29 -15.48 -37.47
N LYS A 580 1.62 -15.39 -37.51
CA LYS A 580 2.47 -15.61 -36.33
C LYS A 580 2.26 -14.54 -35.28
N LYS A 581 2.14 -13.27 -35.67
CA LYS A 581 1.84 -12.15 -34.77
C LYS A 581 0.50 -12.32 -34.07
N ALA A 582 -0.54 -12.71 -34.81
CA ALA A 582 -1.86 -13.01 -34.24
C ALA A 582 -1.81 -14.16 -33.23
N GLN A 583 -1.07 -15.24 -33.54
CA GLN A 583 -0.85 -16.34 -32.59
C GLN A 583 -0.12 -15.88 -31.31
N MET A 584 0.89 -15.01 -31.44
CA MET A 584 1.59 -14.44 -30.28
C MET A 584 0.65 -13.54 -29.45
N MET A 585 -0.15 -12.69 -30.10
CA MET A 585 -1.14 -11.86 -29.40
C MET A 585 -2.16 -12.73 -28.66
N GLU A 586 -2.71 -13.74 -29.32
CA GLU A 586 -3.66 -14.68 -28.73
C GLU A 586 -3.06 -15.39 -27.50
N LYS A 587 -1.82 -15.87 -27.62
CA LYS A 587 -1.11 -16.57 -26.54
C LYS A 587 -0.84 -15.68 -25.32
N GLU A 588 -0.47 -14.42 -25.52
CA GLU A 588 -0.03 -13.54 -24.43
C GLU A 588 -1.20 -12.70 -23.85
N PHE A 589 -2.10 -12.16 -24.69
CA PHE A 589 -3.20 -11.30 -24.22
C PHE A 589 -4.41 -12.09 -23.69
N ARG A 590 -4.79 -13.23 -24.30
CA ARG A 590 -5.99 -13.96 -23.87
C ARG A 590 -5.93 -14.43 -22.41
N PRO A 591 -4.83 -15.01 -21.91
CA PRO A 591 -4.72 -15.39 -20.51
C PRO A 591 -4.85 -14.19 -19.56
N TYR A 592 -4.26 -13.06 -19.93
CA TYR A 592 -4.36 -11.82 -19.16
C TYR A 592 -5.81 -11.31 -19.10
N LEU A 593 -6.51 -11.21 -20.25
CA LEU A 593 -7.90 -10.76 -20.30
C LEU A 593 -8.85 -11.68 -19.52
N LYS A 594 -8.63 -13.00 -19.56
CA LYS A 594 -9.37 -13.97 -18.72
C LYS A 594 -9.11 -13.78 -17.23
N THR A 595 -7.86 -13.47 -16.86
CA THR A 595 -7.52 -13.15 -15.46
C THR A 595 -8.26 -11.89 -15.02
N CYS A 596 -8.28 -10.84 -15.85
CA CYS A 596 -9.06 -9.63 -15.58
C CYS A 596 -10.57 -9.91 -15.45
N GLU A 597 -11.14 -10.78 -16.28
CA GLU A 597 -12.55 -11.19 -16.17
C GLU A 597 -12.85 -11.82 -14.79
N GLN A 598 -12.01 -12.74 -14.35
CA GLN A 598 -12.13 -13.40 -13.04
C GLN A 598 -12.00 -12.38 -11.90
N ASP A 599 -11.05 -11.45 -12.00
CA ASP A 599 -10.83 -10.42 -11.00
C ASP A 599 -12.04 -9.49 -10.92
N ILE A 600 -12.60 -9.05 -12.05
CA ILE A 600 -13.84 -8.25 -12.11
C ILE A 600 -14.98 -8.98 -11.41
N ASN A 601 -15.22 -10.25 -11.74
CA ASN A 601 -16.28 -11.04 -11.12
C ASN A 601 -16.09 -11.18 -9.60
N THR A 602 -14.84 -11.23 -9.13
CA THR A 602 -14.50 -11.30 -7.70
C THR A 602 -14.79 -9.99 -6.98
N ILE A 603 -14.47 -8.84 -7.58
CA ILE A 603 -14.60 -7.53 -6.91
C ILE A 603 -15.98 -6.89 -7.01
N LEU A 604 -16.81 -7.26 -7.99
CA LEU A 604 -18.16 -6.70 -8.14
C LEU A 604 -19.02 -6.78 -6.85
N PRO A 605 -19.14 -7.92 -6.15
CA PRO A 605 -19.88 -7.97 -4.89
C PRO A 605 -19.21 -7.12 -3.79
N LEU A 606 -17.88 -7.12 -3.69
CA LEU A 606 -17.15 -6.31 -2.73
C LEU A 606 -17.32 -4.81 -2.98
N PHE A 607 -17.43 -4.40 -4.24
CA PHE A 607 -17.68 -3.01 -4.61
C PHE A 607 -19.10 -2.58 -4.20
N GLN A 608 -20.07 -3.48 -4.23
CA GLN A 608 -21.42 -3.18 -3.71
C GLN A 608 -21.39 -2.92 -2.19
N GLU A 609 -20.64 -3.72 -1.44
CA GLU A 609 -20.44 -3.50 0.01
C GLU A 609 -19.72 -2.17 0.29
N LEU A 610 -18.67 -1.87 -0.48
CA LEU A 610 -17.94 -0.60 -0.42
C LEU A 610 -18.86 0.60 -0.66
N ASN A 611 -19.66 0.54 -1.73
CA ASN A 611 -20.60 1.58 -2.13
C ASN A 611 -21.63 1.85 -1.02
N ASN A 612 -22.22 0.79 -0.45
CA ASN A 612 -23.14 0.89 0.68
C ASN A 612 -22.47 1.56 1.89
N SER A 613 -21.23 1.18 2.19
CA SER A 613 -20.46 1.76 3.30
C SER A 613 -20.19 3.25 3.09
N ILE A 614 -19.83 3.66 1.87
CA ILE A 614 -19.61 5.08 1.53
C ILE A 614 -20.91 5.88 1.64
N ARG A 615 -22.02 5.36 1.10
CA ARG A 615 -23.34 6.01 1.19
C ARG A 615 -23.79 6.17 2.64
N GLN A 616 -23.63 5.12 3.45
CA GLN A 616 -23.95 5.17 4.88
C GLN A 616 -23.07 6.18 5.62
N TYR A 617 -21.77 6.22 5.34
CA TYR A 617 -20.86 7.21 5.91
C TYR A 617 -21.30 8.65 5.56
N TYR A 618 -21.65 8.90 4.29
CA TYR A 618 -22.13 10.20 3.84
C TYR A 618 -23.47 10.60 4.48
N GLN A 619 -24.42 9.67 4.57
CA GLN A 619 -25.71 9.90 5.26
C GLN A 619 -25.49 10.28 6.73
N ASN A 620 -24.61 9.54 7.43
CA ASN A 620 -24.25 9.85 8.81
C ASN A 620 -23.60 11.23 8.95
N TYR A 621 -22.75 11.63 8.00
CA TYR A 621 -22.15 12.96 7.97
C TYR A 621 -23.21 14.07 7.79
N GLN A 622 -24.14 13.90 6.84
CA GLN A 622 -25.23 14.87 6.63
C GLN A 622 -26.13 14.98 7.85
N LEU A 623 -26.48 13.85 8.47
CA LEU A 623 -27.24 13.81 9.72
C LEU A 623 -26.54 14.59 10.84
N GLN A 624 -25.24 14.38 11.04
CA GLN A 624 -24.47 15.11 12.05
C GLN A 624 -24.40 16.61 11.76
N LYS A 625 -24.21 16.99 10.49
CA LYS A 625 -24.20 18.39 10.07
C LYS A 625 -25.54 19.09 10.32
N LYS A 626 -26.66 18.42 10.04
CA LYS A 626 -28.01 18.89 10.36
C LYS A 626 -28.21 19.02 11.87
N ALA A 627 -27.88 17.97 12.64
CA ALA A 627 -28.02 17.93 14.09
C ALA A 627 -27.19 19.01 14.81
N ALA A 628 -26.00 19.36 14.31
CA ALA A 628 -25.17 20.42 14.89
C ALA A 628 -25.83 21.81 14.87
N SER A 629 -26.63 22.09 13.84
CA SER A 629 -27.33 23.37 13.65
C SER A 629 -28.57 23.55 14.53
N ILE A 630 -29.05 22.48 15.16
CA ILE A 630 -30.31 22.48 15.93
C ILE A 630 -30.21 23.36 17.18
N LYS A 631 -31.27 24.15 17.38
CA LYS A 631 -31.51 25.03 18.54
C LYS A 631 -32.88 24.82 19.18
N LEU A 632 -33.80 24.11 18.51
CA LEU A 632 -35.11 23.79 19.05
C LEU A 632 -35.54 22.39 18.61
N LEU A 633 -36.07 21.60 19.55
CA LEU A 633 -36.75 20.34 19.30
C LEU A 633 -38.26 20.53 19.48
N LEU A 634 -39.01 20.34 18.40
CA LEU A 634 -40.47 20.34 18.36
C LEU A 634 -40.98 18.90 18.26
N LEU A 635 -41.89 18.50 19.14
CA LEU A 635 -42.46 17.15 19.06
C LEU A 635 -43.91 17.07 19.55
N ASP A 636 -44.66 16.09 19.06
CA ASP A 636 -45.95 15.73 19.64
C ASP A 636 -45.75 15.14 21.05
N ALA A 637 -46.66 15.44 21.97
CA ALA A 637 -46.58 14.89 23.32
C ALA A 637 -47.15 13.46 23.39
N ASP A 638 -48.36 13.23 22.89
CA ASP A 638 -49.05 11.94 23.00
C ASP A 638 -48.59 10.95 21.91
N GLY A 639 -48.41 9.68 22.27
CA GLY A 639 -47.85 8.65 21.38
C GLY A 639 -46.33 8.77 21.15
N ILE A 640 -45.67 9.74 21.80
CA ILE A 640 -44.22 9.95 21.76
C ILE A 640 -43.65 9.87 23.17
N LEU A 641 -44.12 10.75 24.08
CA LEU A 641 -43.77 10.70 25.50
C LEU A 641 -44.53 9.60 26.26
N THR A 642 -45.64 9.14 25.68
CA THR A 642 -46.49 8.06 26.19
C THR A 642 -46.37 6.87 25.24
N ASP A 643 -46.65 5.67 25.75
CA ASP A 643 -46.70 4.45 24.93
C ASP A 643 -48.03 4.26 24.18
N GLY A 644 -48.87 5.30 24.14
CA GLY A 644 -50.23 5.27 23.60
C GLY A 644 -51.27 4.64 24.53
N SER A 645 -50.87 4.16 25.73
CA SER A 645 -51.81 3.59 26.70
C SER A 645 -52.49 4.68 27.53
N VAL A 646 -53.80 4.53 27.71
CA VAL A 646 -54.61 5.40 28.57
C VAL A 646 -55.28 4.54 29.64
N TYR A 647 -55.09 4.91 30.91
CA TYR A 647 -55.67 4.21 32.06
C TYR A 647 -56.85 5.02 32.58
N TYR A 648 -58.01 4.37 32.71
CA TYR A 648 -59.21 4.98 33.28
C TYR A 648 -59.47 4.44 34.68
N SER A 649 -59.68 5.35 35.63
CA SER A 649 -60.20 4.97 36.94
C SER A 649 -61.70 4.66 36.87
N ALA A 650 -62.24 4.00 37.89
CA ALA A 650 -63.68 3.73 37.99
C ALA A 650 -64.54 5.02 38.05
N SER A 651 -63.95 6.16 38.41
CA SER A 651 -64.61 7.47 38.41
C SER A 651 -64.42 8.26 37.11
N GLY A 652 -63.73 7.69 36.12
CA GLY A 652 -63.45 8.33 34.84
C GLY A 652 -62.23 9.25 34.82
N GLU A 653 -61.34 9.21 35.84
CA GLU A 653 -60.06 9.91 35.74
C GLU A 653 -59.16 9.23 34.72
N GLU A 654 -58.44 10.05 33.95
CA GLU A 654 -57.50 9.60 32.94
C GLU A 654 -56.05 9.71 33.45
N LEU A 655 -55.29 8.62 33.33
CA LEU A 655 -53.88 8.56 33.67
C LEU A 655 -53.07 8.11 32.45
N LYS A 656 -51.92 8.74 32.23
CA LYS A 656 -50.94 8.38 31.19
C LYS A 656 -49.58 8.06 31.82
N ARG A 657 -48.84 7.13 31.21
CA ARG A 657 -47.48 6.75 31.65
C ARG A 657 -46.44 7.58 30.90
N PHE A 658 -45.46 8.13 31.64
CA PHE A 658 -44.33 8.88 31.10
C PHE A 658 -43.00 8.26 31.54
N ASN A 659 -41.92 8.51 30.79
CA ASN A 659 -40.59 8.02 31.13
C ASN A 659 -39.72 9.09 31.79
N VAL A 660 -39.01 8.72 32.86
CA VAL A 660 -38.05 9.63 33.52
C VAL A 660 -36.83 9.91 32.65
N LYS A 661 -36.47 9.00 31.73
CA LYS A 661 -35.37 9.21 30.77
C LYS A 661 -35.60 10.43 29.87
N ASP A 662 -36.85 10.74 29.50
CA ASP A 662 -37.15 11.93 28.70
C ASP A 662 -36.80 13.22 29.46
N ARG A 663 -36.97 13.24 30.79
CA ARG A 663 -36.50 14.36 31.62
C ARG A 663 -34.97 14.53 31.54
N VAL A 664 -34.23 13.43 31.56
CA VAL A 664 -32.76 13.47 31.41
C VAL A 664 -32.39 14.00 30.02
N GLY A 665 -33.09 13.55 28.98
CA GLY A 665 -32.91 14.05 27.62
C GLY A 665 -33.16 15.56 27.50
N ILE A 666 -34.27 16.06 28.05
CA ILE A 666 -34.61 17.50 28.07
C ILE A 666 -33.51 18.30 28.78
N LEU A 667 -33.07 17.86 29.96
CA LEU A 667 -31.99 18.55 30.69
C LEU A 667 -30.71 18.62 29.85
N ARG A 668 -30.35 17.53 29.18
CA ARG A 668 -29.17 17.49 28.31
C ARG A 668 -29.30 18.40 27.08
N LEU A 669 -30.49 18.49 26.49
CA LEU A 669 -30.78 19.46 25.42
C LEU A 669 -30.63 20.89 25.94
N GLN A 670 -31.10 21.19 27.14
CA GLN A 670 -30.98 22.51 27.76
C GLN A 670 -29.53 22.90 28.04
N GLU A 671 -28.69 21.96 28.50
CA GLU A 671 -27.24 22.15 28.66
C GLU A 671 -26.55 22.53 27.33
N LEU A 672 -27.09 22.04 26.20
CA LEU A 672 -26.64 22.38 24.85
C LEU A 672 -27.28 23.66 24.28
N GLY A 673 -28.10 24.36 25.07
CA GLY A 673 -28.84 25.55 24.65
C GLY A 673 -30.00 25.27 23.70
N ILE A 674 -30.48 24.01 23.64
CA ILE A 674 -31.59 23.59 22.77
C ILE A 674 -32.89 23.67 23.55
N LYS A 675 -33.86 24.37 22.99
CA LYS A 675 -35.20 24.49 23.58
C LYS A 675 -36.07 23.30 23.18
N THR A 676 -36.87 22.78 24.10
CA THR A 676 -37.86 21.74 23.79
C THR A 676 -39.26 22.34 23.81
N VAL A 677 -40.03 22.11 22.75
CA VAL A 677 -41.42 22.55 22.61
C VAL A 677 -42.31 21.34 22.33
N LEU A 678 -43.38 21.18 23.12
CA LEU A 678 -44.35 20.11 22.92
C LEU A 678 -45.62 20.61 22.25
N ILE A 679 -46.15 19.83 21.31
CA ILE A 679 -47.49 19.99 20.77
C ILE A 679 -48.44 19.11 21.57
N ILE A 680 -49.43 19.73 22.19
CA ILE A 680 -50.38 19.07 23.10
C ILE A 680 -51.80 19.25 22.53
N PRO A 681 -52.63 18.19 22.45
CA PRO A 681 -54.01 18.34 22.02
C PRO A 681 -54.81 19.28 22.93
N GLU A 682 -55.83 19.93 22.37
CA GLU A 682 -56.67 20.86 23.11
C GLU A 682 -57.47 20.13 24.21
N GLY A 683 -57.40 20.61 25.45
CA GLY A 683 -58.08 20.00 26.61
C GLY A 683 -57.27 18.93 27.37
N GLU A 684 -56.07 18.56 26.92
CA GLU A 684 -55.21 17.54 27.56
C GLU A 684 -54.39 18.09 28.74
N GLU A 685 -55.04 18.29 29.90
CA GLU A 685 -54.37 18.82 31.09
C GLU A 685 -53.34 17.85 31.71
N VAL A 686 -53.49 16.53 31.51
CA VAL A 686 -52.48 15.55 31.96
C VAL A 686 -51.14 15.78 31.28
N LEU A 687 -51.14 15.95 29.95
CA LEU A 687 -49.94 16.21 29.16
C LEU A 687 -49.31 17.55 29.50
N LYS A 688 -50.13 18.60 29.70
CA LYS A 688 -49.66 19.94 30.06
C LYS A 688 -48.96 19.97 31.43
N ASN A 689 -49.54 19.27 32.41
CA ASN A 689 -48.92 19.11 33.73
C ASN A 689 -47.65 18.26 33.67
N ALA A 690 -47.63 17.22 32.84
CA ALA A 690 -46.43 16.41 32.62
C ALA A 690 -45.30 17.22 31.98
N ALA A 691 -45.59 18.03 30.95
CA ALA A 691 -44.61 18.91 30.30
C ALA A 691 -43.90 19.83 31.30
N LYS A 692 -44.67 20.45 32.21
CA LYS A 692 -44.14 21.29 33.28
C LYS A 692 -43.22 20.52 34.25
N LYS A 693 -43.58 19.27 34.61
CA LYS A 693 -42.77 18.42 35.50
C LYS A 693 -41.50 17.90 34.83
N LEU A 694 -41.56 17.61 33.53
CA LEU A 694 -40.41 17.18 32.72
C LEU A 694 -39.43 18.33 32.43
N GLY A 695 -39.86 19.59 32.61
CA GLY A 695 -39.01 20.77 32.44
C GLY A 695 -38.93 21.27 31.01
N VAL A 696 -39.95 21.00 30.18
CA VAL A 696 -40.07 21.48 28.81
C VAL A 696 -40.10 23.02 28.78
N ASN A 697 -39.51 23.65 27.75
CA ASN A 697 -39.41 25.10 27.66
C ASN A 697 -40.73 25.78 27.29
N ASP A 698 -41.51 25.18 26.39
CA ASP A 698 -42.80 25.72 25.97
C ASP A 698 -43.77 24.62 25.51
N THR A 699 -45.07 24.93 25.50
CA THR A 699 -46.11 24.02 25.01
C THR A 699 -47.06 24.77 24.10
N VAL A 700 -47.37 24.19 22.94
CA VAL A 700 -48.34 24.71 21.98
C VAL A 700 -49.57 23.82 21.99
N CYS A 701 -50.75 24.39 22.23
CA CYS A 701 -52.00 23.65 22.09
C CYS A 701 -52.33 23.51 20.59
N GLY A 702 -52.47 22.28 20.11
CA GLY A 702 -52.58 21.99 18.68
C GLY A 702 -53.79 21.14 18.34
N ASN A 703 -54.74 21.73 17.62
CA ASN A 703 -55.61 21.04 16.67
C ASN A 703 -55.81 22.02 15.51
N ARG A 704 -55.20 21.77 14.34
CA ARG A 704 -55.59 22.25 12.97
C ARG A 704 -54.58 22.95 12.05
N ASN A 705 -53.37 23.36 12.44
CA ASN A 705 -52.38 23.78 11.41
C ASN A 705 -50.92 23.76 11.90
N ILE A 706 -50.17 22.71 11.57
CA ILE A 706 -48.75 22.57 12.01
C ILE A 706 -47.83 23.58 11.31
N GLU A 707 -48.11 23.98 10.06
CA GLU A 707 -47.33 25.02 9.37
C GLU A 707 -47.39 26.35 10.13
N ARG A 708 -48.57 26.69 10.66
CA ARG A 708 -48.74 27.86 11.52
C ARG A 708 -47.97 27.73 12.82
N ILE A 709 -47.97 26.55 13.45
CA ILE A 709 -47.20 26.28 14.67
C ILE A 709 -45.71 26.52 14.41
N ILE A 710 -45.16 25.98 13.32
CA ILE A 710 -43.76 26.19 12.95
C ILE A 710 -43.48 27.66 12.67
N SER A 711 -44.36 28.36 11.94
CA SER A 711 -44.23 29.80 11.67
C SER A 711 -44.20 30.64 12.95
N ASP A 712 -45.10 30.34 13.89
CA ASP A 712 -45.17 31.01 15.20
C ASP A 712 -43.92 30.70 16.04
N ILE A 713 -43.44 29.45 16.04
CA ILE A 713 -42.19 29.05 16.70
C ILE A 713 -41.00 29.82 16.11
N LYS A 714 -40.86 29.88 14.79
CA LYS A 714 -39.79 30.63 14.13
C LYS A 714 -39.79 32.09 14.53
N LYS A 715 -40.96 32.71 14.59
CA LYS A 715 -41.12 34.11 15.00
C LYS A 715 -40.82 34.32 16.48
N ASN A 716 -41.34 33.46 17.35
CA ASN A 716 -41.19 33.59 18.81
C ASN A 716 -39.76 33.30 19.28
N PHE A 717 -39.09 32.35 18.64
CA PHE A 717 -37.73 31.93 19.00
C PHE A 717 -36.65 32.55 18.12
N LEU A 718 -37.01 33.34 17.10
CA LEU A 718 -36.10 33.96 16.12
C LEU A 718 -35.19 32.92 15.43
N LEU A 719 -35.82 31.86 14.91
CA LEU A 719 -35.14 30.73 14.28
C LEU A 719 -35.53 30.63 12.79
N ASP A 720 -34.58 30.15 11.99
CA ASP A 720 -34.86 29.62 10.66
C ASP A 720 -35.25 28.14 10.74
N ASP A 721 -35.67 27.56 9.61
CA ASP A 721 -36.09 26.16 9.58
C ASP A 721 -34.93 25.20 9.90
N THR A 722 -33.71 25.54 9.51
CA THR A 722 -32.51 24.69 9.68
C THR A 722 -32.12 24.49 11.15
N ALA A 723 -32.60 25.36 12.04
CA ALA A 723 -32.38 25.28 13.47
C ALA A 723 -33.43 24.46 14.23
N ILE A 724 -34.46 23.93 13.55
CA ILE A 724 -35.59 23.22 14.16
C ILE A 724 -35.49 21.73 13.82
N ALA A 725 -35.47 20.88 14.86
CA ALA A 725 -35.67 19.45 14.76
C ALA A 725 -37.12 19.10 15.07
N CYS A 726 -37.70 18.18 14.32
CA CYS A 726 -39.09 17.80 14.45
C CYS A 726 -39.25 16.29 14.63
N LEU A 727 -40.06 15.89 15.61
CA LEU A 727 -40.47 14.50 15.81
C LEU A 727 -42.00 14.44 15.89
N PHE A 728 -42.65 13.82 14.91
CA PHE A 728 -44.10 13.63 14.91
C PHE A 728 -44.46 12.15 14.75
N ASN A 729 -45.71 11.81 15.08
CA ASN A 729 -46.27 10.50 14.81
C ASN A 729 -46.75 10.38 13.35
N ASP A 730 -47.03 9.17 12.87
CA ASP A 730 -47.46 8.83 11.49
C ASP A 730 -48.73 9.55 10.99
N LEU A 731 -49.40 10.33 11.84
CA LEU A 731 -50.65 11.02 11.57
C LEU A 731 -50.44 12.45 11.04
N CYS A 732 -49.19 12.90 10.84
CA CYS A 732 -48.85 14.26 10.41
C CYS A 732 -48.41 14.36 8.93
N HIS A 733 -48.61 15.54 8.33
CA HIS A 733 -48.38 15.79 6.90
C HIS A 733 -46.88 15.68 6.51
N PRO A 734 -46.52 14.83 5.52
CA PRO A 734 -45.13 14.62 5.07
C PRO A 734 -44.39 15.89 4.62
N GLU A 735 -45.11 16.90 4.14
CA GLU A 735 -44.55 18.13 3.58
C GLU A 735 -43.77 18.98 4.61
N LEU A 736 -44.08 18.83 5.91
CA LEU A 736 -43.42 19.55 7.00
C LEU A 736 -42.00 19.05 7.28
N PHE A 737 -41.71 17.77 7.03
CA PHE A 737 -40.38 17.20 7.26
C PHE A 737 -39.35 17.71 6.25
N ARG A 738 -39.82 18.12 5.07
CA ARG A 738 -38.95 18.63 4.00
C ARG A 738 -38.45 20.04 4.25
N THR A 739 -39.11 20.80 5.13
CA THR A 739 -38.75 22.19 5.41
C THR A 739 -37.85 22.33 6.63
N THR A 740 -37.99 21.46 7.63
CA THR A 740 -37.24 21.51 8.90
C THR A 740 -35.79 21.07 8.79
N GLY A 741 -34.93 21.55 9.68
CA GLY A 741 -33.50 21.27 9.69
C GLY A 741 -33.12 19.83 9.99
N LEU A 742 -33.91 19.14 10.81
CA LEU A 742 -33.75 17.71 11.11
C LEU A 742 -35.12 17.05 11.32
N SER A 743 -35.51 16.15 10.42
CA SER A 743 -36.74 15.38 10.52
C SER A 743 -36.50 14.02 11.19
N ILE A 744 -37.31 13.69 12.20
CA ILE A 744 -37.17 12.46 12.98
C ILE A 744 -38.50 11.71 12.98
N ALA A 745 -38.43 10.39 12.76
CA ALA A 745 -39.58 9.49 12.87
C ALA A 745 -39.42 8.50 14.02
N MET A 746 -40.56 8.01 14.51
CA MET A 746 -40.61 6.90 15.45
C MET A 746 -40.22 5.56 14.79
N LYS A 747 -39.71 4.62 15.59
CA LYS A 747 -39.33 3.27 15.13
C LYS A 747 -40.46 2.54 14.40
N ASN A 748 -41.70 2.71 14.89
CA ASN A 748 -42.90 2.07 14.37
C ASN A 748 -43.60 2.89 13.27
N ALA A 749 -42.96 3.97 12.79
CA ALA A 749 -43.51 4.77 11.70
C ALA A 749 -43.81 3.92 10.45
N SER A 750 -44.79 4.34 9.66
CA SER A 750 -45.20 3.67 8.42
C SER A 750 -44.09 3.73 7.37
N GLU A 751 -44.03 2.73 6.49
CA GLU A 751 -42.92 2.59 5.53
C GLU A 751 -42.78 3.81 4.60
N GLY A 752 -43.91 4.40 4.16
CA GLY A 752 -43.89 5.62 3.35
C GLY A 752 -43.33 6.82 4.11
N PHE A 753 -43.62 6.92 5.41
CA PHE A 753 -43.14 8.02 6.26
C PHE A 753 -41.64 7.91 6.57
N ARG A 754 -41.13 6.68 6.72
CA ARG A 754 -39.69 6.43 6.98
C ARG A 754 -38.77 6.90 5.87
N GLN A 755 -39.27 6.94 4.62
CA GLN A 755 -38.47 7.32 3.46
C GLN A 755 -38.24 8.84 3.35
N ASP A 756 -39.07 9.65 4.02
CA ASP A 756 -39.04 11.12 3.93
C ASP A 756 -38.35 11.79 5.15
N VAL A 757 -37.84 11.03 6.12
CA VAL A 757 -37.19 11.55 7.33
C VAL A 757 -35.67 11.36 7.36
N ASP A 758 -34.96 12.24 8.06
CA ASP A 758 -33.50 12.19 8.21
C ASP A 758 -33.03 11.10 9.18
N TYR A 759 -33.83 10.79 10.21
CA TYR A 759 -33.48 9.79 11.22
C TYR A 759 -34.70 9.05 11.76
N ILE A 760 -34.54 7.75 11.99
CA ILE A 760 -35.55 6.89 12.59
C ILE A 760 -35.05 6.47 13.97
N LEU A 761 -35.83 6.77 15.00
CA LEU A 761 -35.49 6.39 16.37
C LEU A 761 -35.45 4.87 16.54
N THR A 762 -34.55 4.41 17.39
CA THR A 762 -34.46 3.01 17.82
C THR A 762 -35.25 2.74 19.10
N THR A 763 -35.53 3.78 19.88
CA THR A 763 -36.33 3.78 21.10
C THR A 763 -37.83 3.81 20.79
N CYS A 764 -38.62 3.01 21.52
CA CYS A 764 -40.08 3.00 21.39
C CYS A 764 -40.72 4.20 22.10
N CYS A 765 -41.96 4.52 21.73
CA CYS A 765 -42.75 5.57 22.40
C CYS A 765 -42.87 5.31 23.91
N GLY A 766 -42.74 6.37 24.72
CA GLY A 766 -42.77 6.26 26.18
C GLY A 766 -41.56 5.54 26.81
N GLU A 767 -40.48 5.30 26.07
CA GLU A 767 -39.26 4.63 26.57
C GLU A 767 -38.03 5.53 26.71
N GLY A 768 -38.18 6.85 26.55
CA GLY A 768 -37.08 7.81 26.66
C GLY A 768 -36.57 8.34 25.32
N VAL A 769 -37.46 8.60 24.36
CA VAL A 769 -37.13 9.04 22.99
C VAL A 769 -36.36 10.36 22.94
N ILE A 770 -36.63 11.29 23.86
CA ILE A 770 -35.90 12.57 23.89
C ILE A 770 -34.43 12.34 24.25
N LEU A 771 -34.12 11.33 25.07
CA LEU A 771 -32.74 11.03 25.44
C LEU A 771 -31.92 10.58 24.22
N GLU A 772 -32.48 9.73 23.36
CA GLU A 772 -31.84 9.32 22.10
C GLU A 772 -31.54 10.53 21.21
N ILE A 773 -32.53 11.43 21.04
CA ILE A 773 -32.35 12.66 20.25
C ILE A 773 -31.26 13.55 20.86
N ALA A 774 -31.28 13.72 22.19
CA ALA A 774 -30.30 14.52 22.90
C ALA A 774 -28.87 13.98 22.69
N GLU A 775 -28.69 12.66 22.68
CA GLU A 775 -27.38 12.03 22.45
C GLU A 775 -26.88 12.26 21.02
N ILE A 776 -27.76 12.17 20.02
CA ILE A 776 -27.42 12.44 18.61
C ILE A 776 -26.97 13.89 18.43
N ILE A 777 -27.73 14.84 18.99
CA ILE A 777 -27.38 16.26 18.88
C ILE A 777 -26.12 16.59 19.69
N ALA A 778 -25.97 16.04 20.91
CA ALA A 778 -24.78 16.24 21.74
C ALA A 778 -23.50 15.78 21.04
N LYS A 779 -23.55 14.59 20.42
CA LYS A 779 -22.43 14.04 19.66
C LYS A 779 -22.04 14.94 18.49
N SER A 780 -23.04 15.52 17.82
CA SER A 780 -22.84 16.40 16.67
C SER A 780 -22.24 17.76 17.06
N LYS A 781 -22.73 18.40 18.14
CA LYS A 781 -22.18 19.68 18.64
C LYS A 781 -20.80 19.57 19.30
N SER A 782 -20.36 18.36 19.66
CA SER A 782 -18.99 18.15 20.14
C SER A 782 -17.99 18.08 18.99
N GLN A 783 -18.47 17.98 17.75
CA GLN A 783 -17.69 17.70 16.55
C GLN A 783 -17.59 18.91 15.60
N TYR A 784 -18.57 19.81 15.66
CA TYR A 784 -18.67 21.08 14.92
C TYR A 784 -18.82 22.22 15.92
#